data_AF-A0A1J4QFF2-F1
#
_entry.id   AF-A0A1J4QFF2-F1
#
_cell.length_a   1.000
_cell.length_b   1.000
_cell.length_c   1.000
_cell.angle_alpha   90.00
_cell.angle_beta   90.00
_cell.angle_gamma   90.00
#
_symmetry.space_group_name_H-M   'P 1'
#
loop_
_entity.id
_entity.type
_entity.pdbx_description
1 polymer ?
#
loop_
_entity_poly.entity_id
_entity_poly.type
_entity_poly.pdbx_seq_one_letter_code
_entity_poly.pdbx_strand_id
1 'polypeptide(L)'
;METLAEVVTRTPLLTGTSVEQKREEIRRYFHQTFTLYEQLFDCINCDQAYYLRPEPLRHPLIFYFGHTAVFFINKLLLGKYHDRRLNERLESMFAIGVDEMSWDDLDSTHYDWPTVAETRAYRARVREVVDRLISDMPLTLPITRDSPAWIVLMGIEHERIHLETSSVIMRMLPLSYLDAHPLWAACSESGPAPQNSLLPVAGDTLTLGKPATAATYGWDNEYGHKTVAVPSFKVAKHLVSNGEFLAFVSAGGYDEPRFWTEEGQRWLSYTGATMPRFWTHRNGEYMQRNLLQEMPLPQDWPVEVNYLEAKAFCNWKAEQSGTHIRLPTEAEWTLLRNRLDVDQPDWKTAPGNINLEYYASPCPVNRFEQRGLFDVTGNVWQWTETPIDGFPGFEVHPLYDDFSTPTFDGRHNLLKGGSWMSTGNEATRYARYAFRRHFFQHAGFRYIESDSKEVPMDVVNTYETDELVAQYLEFHYGDHYFGVPNYPVACVQVLLAQTPDLNRGRALDLGCSVGRASFELARYFKQVDGIDFSARFIQHGFQLKESGQTRFAIPTEGELVEFKESRLDELGYAGLADRIDFVQGDACNLKPRFTGYDLIFCGNLIDRLYDPALFLIQVHERLNAGGYLVLTSPYTWLEDYTPKARWLGGIKVNGENFTTLDGLKAALIDRFTLVGQQDIPFVIRETRRKFQHSLAEMTVWQLK
;
A
#
# COMPACT_ATOMS: atom_id res chain seq x y z
N MET A 1 15.41 -18.59 -36.15
CA MET A 1 16.15 -17.45 -35.58
C MET A 1 15.24 -16.23 -35.71
N GLU A 2 14.23 -16.14 -34.85
CA GLU A 2 13.64 -14.83 -34.57
C GLU A 2 14.74 -14.04 -33.85
N THR A 3 15.06 -12.87 -34.38
CA THR A 3 16.12 -12.04 -33.77
C THR A 3 15.56 -11.41 -32.51
N LEU A 4 16.34 -11.30 -31.42
CA LEU A 4 15.95 -10.58 -30.18
C LEU A 4 15.30 -9.21 -30.48
N ALA A 5 15.63 -8.59 -31.61
CA ALA A 5 15.05 -7.35 -32.11
C ALA A 5 13.51 -7.38 -32.32
N GLU A 6 12.88 -8.54 -32.54
CA GLU A 6 11.43 -8.66 -32.72
C GLU A 6 10.66 -8.69 -31.39
N VAL A 7 11.34 -9.06 -30.31
CA VAL A 7 10.79 -9.21 -28.95
C VAL A 7 10.97 -7.95 -28.11
N VAL A 8 12.01 -7.17 -28.38
CA VAL A 8 12.22 -5.88 -27.72
C VAL A 8 11.07 -4.93 -28.06
N THR A 9 10.38 -4.47 -27.02
CA THR A 9 9.27 -3.52 -27.15
C THR A 9 9.62 -2.17 -26.52
N ARG A 10 8.92 -1.12 -26.95
CA ARG A 10 8.95 0.22 -26.36
C ARG A 10 7.56 0.51 -25.80
N THR A 11 7.47 1.01 -24.57
CA THR A 11 6.18 1.34 -23.95
C THR A 11 5.54 2.43 -24.78
N PRO A 12 4.29 2.24 -25.21
CA PRO A 12 3.58 3.26 -25.96
C PRO A 12 3.47 4.55 -25.15
N LEU A 13 3.72 5.68 -25.79
CA LEU A 13 3.35 6.96 -25.19
C LEU A 13 1.83 7.10 -25.18
N LEU A 14 1.28 7.75 -24.16
CA LEU A 14 -0.14 8.10 -24.07
C LEU A 14 -0.51 9.22 -25.05
N THR A 15 0.49 9.97 -25.54
CA THR A 15 0.35 11.05 -26.52
C THR A 15 0.62 10.57 -27.94
N GLY A 16 0.15 11.31 -28.94
CA GLY A 16 0.40 11.03 -30.36
C GLY A 16 -0.23 12.08 -31.27
N THR A 17 0.08 12.01 -32.57
CA THR A 17 -0.41 12.97 -33.58
C THR A 17 -1.50 12.40 -34.49
N SER A 18 -1.72 11.08 -34.47
CA SER A 18 -2.78 10.39 -35.22
C SER A 18 -3.38 9.28 -34.38
N VAL A 19 -4.71 9.23 -34.34
CA VAL A 19 -5.47 8.19 -33.64
C VAL A 19 -5.24 6.83 -34.29
N GLU A 20 -5.19 6.78 -35.62
CA GLU A 20 -4.96 5.55 -36.39
C GLU A 20 -3.56 4.99 -36.13
N GLN A 21 -2.54 5.85 -36.11
CA GLN A 21 -1.18 5.42 -35.77
C GLN A 21 -1.09 4.94 -34.33
N LYS A 22 -1.72 5.64 -33.37
CA LYS A 22 -1.73 5.22 -31.96
C LYS A 22 -2.43 3.87 -31.79
N ARG A 23 -3.53 3.66 -32.50
CA ARG A 23 -4.27 2.40 -32.48
C ARG A 23 -3.39 1.23 -32.93
N GLU A 24 -2.70 1.41 -34.05
CA GLU A 24 -1.79 0.38 -34.59
C GLU A 24 -0.55 0.17 -33.70
N GLU A 25 -0.07 1.21 -33.01
CA GLU A 25 0.98 1.09 -32.00
C GLU A 25 0.54 0.24 -30.80
N ILE A 26 -0.64 0.52 -30.22
CA ILE A 26 -1.19 -0.28 -29.10
C ILE A 26 -1.44 -1.71 -29.55
N ARG A 27 -1.99 -1.89 -30.76
CA ARG A 27 -2.26 -3.20 -31.35
C ARG A 27 -0.97 -4.03 -31.48
N ARG A 28 0.08 -3.45 -32.05
CA ARG A 28 1.39 -4.12 -32.15
C ARG A 28 1.95 -4.46 -30.79
N TYR A 29 1.88 -3.53 -29.84
CA TYR A 29 2.36 -3.71 -28.47
C TYR A 29 1.63 -4.87 -27.77
N PHE A 30 0.31 -4.96 -27.94
CA PHE A 30 -0.52 -6.09 -27.48
C PHE A 30 -0.04 -7.41 -28.09
N HIS A 31 0.02 -7.51 -29.43
CA HIS A 31 0.39 -8.77 -30.08
C HIS A 31 1.81 -9.23 -29.75
N GLN A 32 2.77 -8.31 -29.62
CA GLN A 32 4.13 -8.62 -29.20
C GLN A 32 4.17 -9.15 -27.77
N THR A 33 3.46 -8.50 -26.84
CA THR A 33 3.38 -8.95 -25.44
C THR A 33 2.75 -10.34 -25.33
N PHE A 34 1.61 -10.52 -25.99
CA PHE A 34 0.86 -11.77 -25.95
C PHE A 34 1.65 -12.95 -26.54
N THR A 35 2.40 -12.70 -27.62
CA THR A 35 3.28 -13.71 -28.24
C THR A 35 4.48 -14.01 -27.35
N LEU A 36 5.15 -12.98 -26.82
CA LEU A 36 6.30 -13.13 -25.94
C LEU A 36 5.96 -13.98 -24.70
N TYR A 37 4.80 -13.74 -24.10
CA TYR A 37 4.32 -14.54 -22.97
C TYR A 37 4.13 -16.01 -23.36
N GLU A 38 3.50 -16.30 -24.51
CA GLU A 38 3.35 -17.69 -24.97
C GLU A 38 4.69 -18.36 -25.28
N GLN A 39 5.66 -17.63 -25.83
CA GLN A 39 7.01 -18.13 -26.12
C GLN A 39 7.81 -18.51 -24.87
N LEU A 40 7.50 -17.91 -23.72
CA LEU A 40 8.08 -18.37 -22.45
C LEU A 40 7.56 -19.79 -22.14
N PHE A 41 6.25 -20.02 -22.24
CA PHE A 41 5.62 -21.30 -21.97
C PHE A 41 5.92 -22.39 -23.01
N ASP A 42 6.29 -22.01 -24.23
CA ASP A 42 6.76 -22.94 -25.27
C ASP A 42 8.10 -23.61 -24.92
N CYS A 43 8.81 -23.12 -23.90
CA CYS A 43 9.96 -23.83 -23.35
C CYS A 43 9.56 -25.11 -22.60
N ILE A 44 8.30 -25.23 -22.17
CA ILE A 44 7.82 -26.39 -21.42
C ILE A 44 7.53 -27.54 -22.40
N ASN A 45 8.28 -28.62 -22.27
CA ASN A 45 8.28 -29.72 -23.25
C ASN A 45 7.24 -30.83 -22.98
N CYS A 46 6.49 -30.73 -21.88
CA CYS A 46 5.48 -31.71 -21.49
C CYS A 46 4.36 -31.06 -20.68
N ASP A 47 3.10 -31.36 -21.02
CA ASP A 47 1.91 -30.83 -20.37
C ASP A 47 1.91 -31.05 -18.85
N GLN A 48 2.47 -32.16 -18.36
CA GLN A 48 2.55 -32.44 -16.92
C GLN A 48 3.18 -31.29 -16.13
N ALA A 49 4.19 -30.61 -16.69
CA ALA A 49 4.89 -29.52 -16.02
C ALA A 49 4.02 -28.29 -15.78
N TYR A 50 2.97 -28.07 -16.59
CA TYR A 50 2.02 -26.97 -16.36
C TYR A 50 1.24 -27.15 -15.05
N TYR A 51 1.08 -28.39 -14.58
CA TYR A 51 0.31 -28.72 -13.38
C TYR A 51 1.19 -28.90 -12.14
N LEU A 52 2.52 -28.80 -12.28
CA LEU A 52 3.43 -28.82 -11.14
C LEU A 52 3.33 -27.52 -10.35
N ARG A 53 3.52 -27.63 -9.04
CA ARG A 53 3.57 -26.51 -8.11
C ARG A 53 4.98 -26.40 -7.49
N PRO A 54 5.97 -25.91 -8.25
CA PRO A 54 7.37 -25.89 -7.80
C PRO A 54 7.63 -24.84 -6.70
N GLU A 55 6.77 -23.81 -6.62
CA GLU A 55 6.67 -22.88 -5.50
C GLU A 55 5.41 -23.23 -4.69
N PRO A 56 5.53 -23.84 -3.50
CA PRO A 56 4.39 -24.29 -2.69
C PRO A 56 3.37 -23.20 -2.35
N LEU A 57 3.81 -21.93 -2.35
CA LEU A 57 3.00 -20.77 -1.98
C LEU A 57 2.40 -20.05 -3.20
N ARG A 58 2.39 -20.70 -4.37
CA ARG A 58 1.86 -20.17 -5.64
C ARG A 58 0.98 -21.22 -6.34
N HIS A 59 0.18 -20.77 -7.30
CA HIS A 59 -0.59 -21.67 -8.16
C HIS A 59 0.31 -22.43 -9.17
N PRO A 60 -0.17 -23.52 -9.79
CA PRO A 60 0.54 -24.19 -10.87
C PRO A 60 0.65 -23.30 -12.13
N LEU A 61 1.61 -23.60 -13.02
CA LEU A 61 1.87 -22.82 -14.24
C LEU A 61 0.66 -22.71 -15.18
N ILE A 62 -0.24 -23.70 -15.20
CA ILE A 62 -1.49 -23.66 -15.99
C ILE A 62 -2.37 -22.48 -15.58
N PHE A 63 -2.38 -22.11 -14.29
CA PHE A 63 -3.10 -20.96 -13.80
C PHE A 63 -2.56 -19.69 -14.45
N TYR A 64 -1.25 -19.44 -14.34
CA TYR A 64 -0.62 -18.25 -14.89
C TYR A 64 -0.81 -18.16 -16.41
N PHE A 65 -0.73 -19.29 -17.10
CA PHE A 65 -0.93 -19.36 -18.54
C PHE A 65 -2.34 -18.91 -18.96
N GLY A 66 -3.38 -19.27 -18.19
CA GLY A 66 -4.76 -18.85 -18.47
C GLY A 66 -5.15 -17.48 -17.88
N HIS A 67 -4.60 -17.14 -16.72
CA HIS A 67 -4.98 -16.00 -15.91
C HIS A 67 -4.85 -14.66 -16.63
N THR A 68 -3.73 -14.42 -17.32
CA THR A 68 -3.53 -13.14 -18.02
C THR A 68 -4.58 -12.89 -19.10
N ALA A 69 -4.99 -13.93 -19.84
CA ALA A 69 -6.04 -13.84 -20.84
C ALA A 69 -7.43 -13.64 -20.21
N VAL A 70 -7.71 -14.27 -19.07
CA VAL A 70 -8.94 -14.05 -18.29
C VAL A 70 -8.99 -12.64 -17.71
N PHE A 71 -7.85 -12.10 -17.28
CA PHE A 71 -7.74 -10.73 -16.78
C PHE A 71 -8.25 -9.71 -17.80
N PHE A 72 -7.83 -9.80 -19.07
CA PHE A 72 -8.36 -8.95 -20.15
C PHE A 72 -9.89 -9.00 -20.21
N ILE A 73 -10.48 -10.20 -20.29
CA ILE A 73 -11.94 -10.34 -20.42
C ILE A 73 -12.67 -9.80 -19.20
N ASN A 74 -12.18 -10.09 -17.98
CA ASN A 74 -12.79 -9.62 -16.74
C ASN A 74 -12.77 -8.09 -16.63
N LYS A 75 -11.64 -7.44 -16.92
CA LYS A 75 -11.53 -5.97 -16.85
C LYS A 75 -12.35 -5.28 -17.95
N LEU A 76 -12.42 -5.87 -19.15
CA LEU A 76 -13.28 -5.37 -20.22
C LEU A 76 -14.77 -5.50 -19.90
N LEU A 77 -15.20 -6.58 -19.25
CA LEU A 77 -16.56 -6.76 -18.75
C LEU A 77 -16.90 -5.73 -17.65
N LEU A 78 -16.00 -5.57 -16.66
CA LEU A 78 -16.19 -4.62 -15.57
C LEU A 78 -16.28 -3.18 -16.08
N GLY A 79 -15.44 -2.82 -17.05
CA GLY A 79 -15.46 -1.53 -17.74
C GLY A 79 -16.60 -1.36 -18.75
N LYS A 80 -17.42 -2.38 -19.00
CA LYS A 80 -18.51 -2.40 -20.00
C LYS A 80 -18.03 -2.13 -21.44
N TYR A 81 -16.81 -2.56 -21.76
CA TYR A 81 -16.24 -2.53 -23.11
C TYR A 81 -16.39 -3.88 -23.83
N HIS A 82 -16.88 -4.89 -23.12
CA HIS A 82 -17.32 -6.16 -23.65
C HIS A 82 -18.55 -6.62 -22.86
N ASP A 83 -19.50 -7.29 -23.52
CA ASP A 83 -20.82 -7.56 -22.91
C ASP A 83 -21.04 -9.03 -22.52
N ARG A 84 -20.10 -9.94 -22.85
CA ARG A 84 -20.29 -11.38 -22.67
C ARG A 84 -19.01 -12.10 -22.25
N ARG A 85 -19.15 -13.16 -21.47
CA ARG A 85 -18.06 -14.10 -21.21
C ARG A 85 -17.78 -14.95 -22.46
N LEU A 86 -16.53 -15.32 -22.69
CA LEU A 86 -16.09 -16.23 -23.77
C LEU A 86 -16.11 -17.69 -23.32
N ASN A 87 -15.83 -17.94 -22.04
CA ASN A 87 -15.98 -19.24 -21.38
C ASN A 87 -16.07 -19.05 -19.85
N GLU A 88 -17.28 -19.13 -19.30
CA GLU A 88 -17.54 -18.89 -17.87
C GLU A 88 -16.75 -19.84 -16.95
N ARG A 89 -16.58 -21.11 -17.36
CA ARG A 89 -15.82 -22.10 -16.58
C ARG A 89 -14.36 -21.69 -16.45
N LEU A 90 -13.71 -21.36 -17.56
CA LEU A 90 -12.30 -20.96 -17.57
C LEU A 90 -12.09 -19.61 -16.89
N GLU A 91 -12.98 -18.66 -17.15
CA GLU A 91 -12.92 -17.34 -16.54
C GLU A 91 -13.12 -17.40 -15.03
N SER A 92 -14.01 -18.25 -14.52
CA SER A 92 -14.14 -18.48 -13.08
C SER A 92 -12.90 -19.17 -12.50
N MET A 93 -12.36 -20.18 -13.20
CA MET A 93 -11.23 -20.98 -12.72
C MET A 93 -9.92 -20.16 -12.64
N PHE A 94 -9.69 -19.26 -13.59
CA PHE A 94 -8.49 -18.42 -13.59
C PHE A 94 -8.70 -17.04 -12.96
N ALA A 95 -9.91 -16.72 -12.51
CA ALA A 95 -10.20 -15.50 -11.73
C ALA A 95 -10.10 -15.71 -10.22
N ILE A 96 -9.75 -16.93 -9.77
CA ILE A 96 -9.31 -17.17 -8.40
C ILE A 96 -8.12 -16.24 -8.19
N GLY A 97 -8.23 -15.32 -7.23
CA GLY A 97 -7.23 -14.28 -7.03
C GLY A 97 -5.84 -14.91 -6.84
N VAL A 98 -4.81 -14.32 -7.45
CA VAL A 98 -3.43 -14.54 -6.96
C VAL A 98 -3.28 -13.68 -5.73
N ASP A 99 -4.05 -13.97 -4.70
CA ASP A 99 -3.94 -13.20 -3.49
C ASP A 99 -2.67 -13.65 -2.77
N GLU A 100 -1.60 -12.86 -2.92
CA GLU A 100 -0.40 -13.01 -2.08
C GLU A 100 -0.71 -12.82 -0.58
N MET A 101 -1.96 -12.46 -0.24
CA MET A 101 -2.44 -12.11 1.10
C MET A 101 -3.35 -13.17 1.73
N SER A 102 -4.13 -13.94 0.98
CA SER A 102 -4.95 -15.03 1.51
C SER A 102 -4.35 -16.39 1.18
N TRP A 103 -3.61 -16.91 2.15
CA TRP A 103 -3.12 -18.28 2.21
C TRP A 103 -4.26 -19.33 2.19
N ASP A 104 -5.49 -18.86 2.40
CA ASP A 104 -6.68 -19.66 2.69
C ASP A 104 -7.29 -20.33 1.44
N ASP A 105 -6.93 -19.90 0.22
CA ASP A 105 -7.43 -20.49 -1.05
C ASP A 105 -6.45 -21.46 -1.74
N LEU A 106 -5.35 -21.82 -1.08
CA LEU A 106 -4.36 -22.79 -1.61
C LEU A 106 -4.76 -24.27 -1.41
N ASP A 107 -5.98 -24.55 -0.97
CA ASP A 107 -6.50 -25.92 -0.89
C ASP A 107 -6.66 -26.51 -2.29
N SER A 108 -5.66 -27.29 -2.70
CA SER A 108 -5.60 -27.94 -4.01
C SER A 108 -6.57 -29.10 -4.18
N THR A 109 -7.35 -29.47 -3.15
CA THR A 109 -8.24 -30.64 -3.21
C THR A 109 -9.46 -30.45 -4.13
N HIS A 110 -9.66 -29.25 -4.70
CA HIS A 110 -10.86 -28.92 -5.48
C HIS A 110 -10.64 -28.21 -6.84
N TYR A 111 -9.41 -28.12 -7.38
CA TYR A 111 -9.19 -27.44 -8.68
C TYR A 111 -9.17 -28.40 -9.88
N ASP A 112 -10.23 -28.36 -10.69
CA ASP A 112 -10.34 -29.02 -12.00
C ASP A 112 -9.70 -28.17 -13.11
N TRP A 113 -8.37 -28.10 -13.10
CA TRP A 113 -7.61 -27.30 -14.08
C TRP A 113 -7.88 -27.78 -15.52
N PRO A 114 -8.10 -26.86 -16.47
CA PRO A 114 -8.30 -27.22 -17.87
C PRO A 114 -7.04 -27.80 -18.52
N THR A 115 -7.22 -28.48 -19.66
CA THR A 115 -6.09 -28.97 -20.45
C THR A 115 -5.26 -27.81 -21.03
N VAL A 116 -3.97 -28.02 -21.28
CA VAL A 116 -3.11 -27.03 -21.94
C VAL A 116 -3.70 -26.60 -23.29
N ALA A 117 -4.23 -27.55 -24.07
CA ALA A 117 -4.87 -27.28 -25.35
C ALA A 117 -6.14 -26.41 -25.23
N GLU A 118 -7.00 -26.67 -24.24
CA GLU A 118 -8.17 -25.82 -23.96
C GLU A 118 -7.77 -24.39 -23.58
N THR A 119 -6.73 -24.25 -22.73
CA THR A 119 -6.22 -22.95 -22.33
C THR A 119 -5.62 -22.19 -23.52
N ARG A 120 -4.82 -22.84 -24.38
CA ARG A 120 -4.32 -22.25 -25.63
C ARG A 120 -5.45 -21.78 -26.55
N ALA A 121 -6.48 -22.61 -26.73
CA ALA A 121 -7.65 -22.26 -27.54
C ALA A 121 -8.44 -21.08 -26.95
N TYR A 122 -8.50 -20.96 -25.63
CA TYR A 122 -9.09 -19.81 -24.95
C TYR A 122 -8.26 -18.54 -25.18
N ARG A 123 -6.94 -18.60 -24.95
CA ARG A 123 -6.01 -17.48 -25.20
C ARG A 123 -6.12 -16.96 -26.64
N ALA A 124 -6.16 -17.86 -27.63
CA ALA A 124 -6.33 -17.48 -29.04
C ALA A 124 -7.63 -16.69 -29.29
N ARG A 125 -8.75 -17.10 -28.68
CA ARG A 125 -10.03 -16.37 -28.77
C ARG A 125 -9.96 -15.00 -28.08
N VAL A 126 -9.33 -14.91 -26.91
CA VAL A 126 -9.10 -13.62 -26.23
C VAL A 126 -8.27 -12.68 -27.12
N ARG A 127 -7.22 -13.21 -27.76
CA ARG A 127 -6.38 -12.45 -28.69
C ARG A 127 -7.18 -11.81 -29.81
N GLU A 128 -8.09 -12.55 -30.44
CA GLU A 128 -8.98 -12.04 -31.49
C GLU A 128 -9.96 -10.98 -30.98
N VAL A 129 -10.50 -11.16 -29.77
CA VAL A 129 -11.45 -10.22 -29.16
C VAL A 129 -10.76 -8.91 -28.81
N VAL A 130 -9.58 -8.96 -28.19
CA VAL A 130 -8.81 -7.76 -27.83
C VAL A 130 -8.29 -7.07 -29.08
N ASP A 131 -7.82 -7.80 -30.10
CA ASP A 131 -7.41 -7.22 -31.39
C ASP A 131 -8.54 -6.42 -32.05
N ARG A 132 -9.74 -7.00 -32.09
CA ARG A 132 -10.93 -6.33 -32.64
C ARG A 132 -11.31 -5.12 -31.80
N LEU A 133 -11.30 -5.24 -30.47
CA LEU A 133 -11.58 -4.11 -29.59
C LEU A 133 -10.58 -2.96 -29.83
N ILE A 134 -9.29 -3.26 -29.91
CA ILE A 134 -8.27 -2.24 -30.22
C ILE A 134 -8.54 -1.63 -31.59
N SER A 135 -9.00 -2.41 -32.57
CA SER A 135 -9.31 -1.91 -33.91
C SER A 135 -10.53 -0.97 -33.95
N ASP A 136 -11.52 -1.21 -33.11
CA ASP A 136 -12.84 -0.57 -33.22
C ASP A 136 -13.15 0.46 -32.11
N MET A 137 -12.46 0.41 -30.97
CA MET A 137 -12.79 1.23 -29.80
C MET A 137 -12.66 2.74 -30.07
N PRO A 138 -13.50 3.61 -29.49
CA PRO A 138 -13.26 5.05 -29.50
C PRO A 138 -11.90 5.38 -28.86
N LEU A 139 -11.11 6.25 -29.51
CA LEU A 139 -9.79 6.64 -29.03
C LEU A 139 -9.57 8.14 -29.23
N THR A 140 -9.25 8.84 -28.15
CA THR A 140 -8.87 10.24 -28.11
C THR A 140 -7.45 10.37 -27.54
N LEU A 141 -6.69 11.37 -28.01
CA LEU A 141 -5.33 11.65 -27.55
C LEU A 141 -5.27 12.95 -26.75
N PRO A 142 -4.51 13.01 -25.65
CA PRO A 142 -3.80 11.88 -25.02
C PRO A 142 -4.75 10.84 -24.41
N ILE A 143 -4.27 9.61 -24.26
CA ILE A 143 -5.00 8.53 -23.58
C ILE A 143 -5.10 8.87 -22.09
N THR A 144 -6.33 9.01 -21.60
CA THR A 144 -6.67 9.27 -20.21
C THR A 144 -7.08 7.99 -19.49
N ARG A 145 -7.10 8.00 -18.14
CA ARG A 145 -7.39 6.81 -17.31
C ARG A 145 -8.78 6.20 -17.52
N ASP A 146 -9.74 7.01 -17.93
CA ASP A 146 -11.12 6.63 -18.24
C ASP A 146 -11.30 6.12 -19.67
N SER A 147 -10.23 6.08 -20.47
CA SER A 147 -10.25 5.58 -21.84
C SER A 147 -10.25 4.04 -21.89
N PRO A 148 -10.98 3.40 -22.83
CA PRO A 148 -10.84 1.95 -23.07
C PRO A 148 -9.41 1.53 -23.41
N ALA A 149 -8.63 2.42 -24.05
CA ALA A 149 -7.23 2.15 -24.34
C ALA A 149 -6.36 2.03 -23.09
N TRP A 150 -6.73 2.72 -22.00
CA TRP A 150 -6.05 2.57 -20.70
C TRP A 150 -6.24 1.16 -20.13
N ILE A 151 -7.45 0.59 -20.28
CA ILE A 151 -7.76 -0.77 -19.81
C ILE A 151 -7.07 -1.84 -20.65
N VAL A 152 -6.94 -1.60 -21.96
CA VAL A 152 -6.10 -2.45 -22.82
C VAL A 152 -4.64 -2.40 -22.37
N LEU A 153 -4.08 -1.21 -22.14
CA LEU A 153 -2.71 -1.06 -21.63
C LEU A 153 -2.53 -1.74 -20.26
N MET A 154 -3.50 -1.60 -19.36
CA MET A 154 -3.53 -2.31 -18.07
C MET A 154 -3.40 -3.82 -18.26
N GLY A 155 -4.19 -4.42 -19.15
CA GLY A 155 -4.08 -5.86 -19.43
C GLY A 155 -2.73 -6.26 -20.03
N ILE A 156 -2.16 -5.41 -20.89
CA ILE A 156 -0.83 -5.65 -21.47
C ILE A 156 0.26 -5.62 -20.39
N GLU A 157 0.28 -4.58 -19.55
CA GLU A 157 1.28 -4.46 -18.48
C GLU A 157 1.08 -5.54 -17.40
N HIS A 158 -0.16 -5.95 -17.13
CA HIS A 158 -0.45 -7.08 -16.25
C HIS A 158 0.13 -8.39 -16.78
N GLU A 159 0.03 -8.66 -18.09
CA GLU A 159 0.67 -9.85 -18.69
C GLU A 159 2.20 -9.80 -18.60
N ARG A 160 2.81 -8.60 -18.59
CA ARG A 160 4.26 -8.43 -18.39
C ARG A 160 4.72 -8.73 -16.97
N ILE A 161 3.95 -8.34 -15.95
CA ILE A 161 4.17 -8.77 -14.56
C ILE A 161 4.18 -10.30 -14.48
N HIS A 162 3.25 -10.94 -15.17
CA HIS A 162 3.14 -12.39 -15.19
C HIS A 162 4.20 -13.07 -16.06
N LEU A 163 4.75 -12.41 -17.09
CA LEU A 163 5.92 -12.90 -17.82
C LEU A 163 7.09 -13.10 -16.85
N GLU A 164 7.38 -12.08 -16.05
CA GLU A 164 8.45 -12.13 -15.06
C GLU A 164 8.14 -13.13 -13.92
N THR A 165 6.92 -13.12 -13.38
CA THR A 165 6.52 -14.06 -12.33
C THR A 165 6.62 -15.51 -12.81
N SER A 166 6.17 -15.79 -14.04
CA SER A 166 6.19 -17.14 -14.61
C SER A 166 7.61 -17.62 -14.85
N SER A 167 8.54 -16.74 -15.26
CA SER A 167 9.94 -17.14 -15.47
C SER A 167 10.64 -17.53 -14.17
N VAL A 168 10.31 -16.87 -13.05
CA VAL A 168 10.78 -17.26 -11.72
C VAL A 168 10.27 -18.65 -11.35
N ILE A 169 8.98 -18.93 -11.53
CA ILE A 169 8.37 -20.22 -11.21
C ILE A 169 8.93 -21.33 -12.11
N MET A 170 9.11 -21.05 -13.41
CA MET A 170 9.70 -22.00 -14.36
C MET A 170 11.15 -22.33 -14.01
N ARG A 171 11.93 -21.38 -13.49
CA ARG A 171 13.30 -21.64 -13.00
C ARG A 171 13.33 -22.66 -11.84
N MET A 172 12.23 -22.76 -11.07
CA MET A 172 12.07 -23.75 -10.01
C MET A 172 11.63 -25.14 -10.51
N LEU A 173 11.27 -25.28 -11.79
CA LEU A 173 11.04 -26.60 -12.39
C LEU A 173 12.35 -27.36 -12.59
N PRO A 174 12.31 -28.72 -12.52
CA PRO A 174 13.37 -29.56 -13.02
C PRO A 174 13.68 -29.26 -14.49
N LEU A 175 14.96 -29.18 -14.83
CA LEU A 175 15.43 -28.92 -16.19
C LEU A 175 14.89 -29.92 -17.23
N SER A 176 14.56 -31.15 -16.82
CA SER A 176 14.00 -32.16 -17.72
C SER A 176 12.66 -31.76 -18.35
N TYR A 177 11.96 -30.79 -17.76
CA TYR A 177 10.69 -30.27 -18.28
C TYR A 177 10.86 -29.04 -19.20
N LEU A 178 12.10 -28.60 -19.45
CA LEU A 178 12.39 -27.37 -20.16
C LEU A 178 13.37 -27.60 -21.30
N ASP A 179 12.99 -27.19 -22.51
CA ASP A 179 13.85 -27.23 -23.68
C ASP A 179 14.63 -25.92 -23.83
N ALA A 180 15.84 -26.01 -24.41
CA ALA A 180 16.61 -24.83 -24.77
C ALA A 180 15.87 -24.03 -25.85
N HIS A 181 15.83 -22.71 -25.69
CA HIS A 181 15.12 -21.83 -26.61
C HIS A 181 15.98 -20.59 -26.91
N PRO A 182 16.20 -20.23 -28.19
CA PRO A 182 17.13 -19.15 -28.56
C PRO A 182 16.79 -17.78 -27.98
N LEU A 183 15.50 -17.48 -27.79
CA LEU A 183 15.05 -16.21 -27.20
C LEU A 183 15.49 -16.05 -25.74
N TRP A 184 15.66 -17.18 -25.05
CA TRP A 184 15.89 -17.23 -23.61
C TRP A 184 17.34 -17.64 -23.28
N ALA A 185 18.29 -17.21 -24.12
CA ALA A 185 19.70 -17.48 -23.94
C ALA A 185 20.28 -16.69 -22.77
N ALA A 186 20.95 -17.39 -21.85
CA ALA A 186 21.68 -16.78 -20.75
C ALA A 186 23.00 -16.15 -21.21
N CYS A 187 23.51 -15.21 -20.42
CA CYS A 187 24.86 -14.69 -20.56
C CYS A 187 25.89 -15.82 -20.40
N SER A 188 26.90 -15.86 -21.27
CA SER A 188 28.00 -16.84 -21.20
C SER A 188 29.27 -16.27 -20.55
N GLU A 189 29.28 -14.97 -20.26
CA GLU A 189 30.43 -14.28 -19.66
C GLU A 189 30.39 -14.46 -18.14
N SER A 190 31.49 -14.88 -17.54
CA SER A 190 31.66 -14.93 -16.09
C SER A 190 33.14 -14.79 -15.74
N GLY A 191 33.42 -14.21 -14.59
CA GLY A 191 34.77 -13.96 -14.09
C GLY A 191 34.83 -13.89 -12.57
N PRO A 192 35.98 -13.51 -12.01
CA PRO A 192 36.12 -13.30 -10.58
C PRO A 192 35.27 -12.10 -10.12
N ALA A 193 34.65 -12.22 -8.95
CA ALA A 193 33.86 -11.14 -8.36
C ALA A 193 34.68 -9.85 -8.23
N PRO A 194 34.20 -8.70 -8.72
CA PRO A 194 34.86 -7.43 -8.47
C PRO A 194 34.75 -7.07 -6.99
N GLN A 195 35.82 -6.54 -6.41
CA GLN A 195 35.75 -6.00 -5.05
C GLN A 195 34.89 -4.74 -5.04
N ASN A 196 33.81 -4.76 -4.27
CA ASN A 196 32.89 -3.63 -4.18
C ASN A 196 33.50 -2.48 -3.37
N SER A 197 33.22 -1.25 -3.78
CA SER A 197 33.65 -0.03 -3.07
C SER A 197 32.45 0.88 -2.83
N LEU A 198 32.52 1.67 -1.76
CA LEU A 198 31.47 2.62 -1.39
C LEU A 198 31.76 3.99 -1.99
N LEU A 199 30.82 4.54 -2.77
CA LEU A 199 30.92 5.86 -3.39
C LEU A 199 30.01 6.87 -2.67
N PRO A 200 30.46 8.12 -2.44
CA PRO A 200 29.64 9.11 -1.77
C PRO A 200 28.46 9.56 -2.65
N VAL A 201 27.32 9.77 -2.00
CA VAL A 201 26.11 10.35 -2.57
C VAL A 201 25.72 11.54 -1.69
N ALA A 202 25.74 12.74 -2.28
CA ALA A 202 25.24 13.92 -1.59
C ALA A 202 23.74 13.78 -1.35
N GLY A 203 23.31 14.14 -0.13
CA GLY A 203 21.89 14.24 0.22
C GLY A 203 21.20 15.34 -0.57
N ASP A 204 19.89 15.18 -0.76
CA ASP A 204 19.04 16.10 -1.52
C ASP A 204 17.58 15.95 -1.07
N THR A 205 16.74 16.92 -1.41
CA THR A 205 15.29 16.84 -1.23
C THR A 205 14.65 16.50 -2.57
N LEU A 206 13.96 15.37 -2.64
CA LEU A 206 13.30 14.90 -3.86
C LEU A 206 11.80 14.71 -3.65
N THR A 207 11.06 14.79 -4.75
CA THR A 207 9.64 14.45 -4.78
C THR A 207 9.46 13.10 -5.46
N LEU A 208 8.91 12.14 -4.71
CA LEU A 208 8.43 10.86 -5.21
C LEU A 208 7.01 11.02 -5.77
N GLY A 209 6.66 10.16 -6.72
CA GLY A 209 5.38 10.18 -7.41
C GLY A 209 5.55 10.42 -8.92
N LYS A 210 4.84 9.62 -9.71
CA LYS A 210 4.70 9.80 -11.15
C LYS A 210 3.81 11.01 -11.39
N PRO A 211 4.29 12.05 -12.09
CA PRO A 211 3.47 13.22 -12.36
C PRO A 211 2.33 12.86 -13.32
N ALA A 212 1.16 13.48 -13.15
CA ALA A 212 0.02 13.30 -14.05
C ALA A 212 0.31 13.68 -15.51
N THR A 213 1.36 14.49 -15.74
CA THR A 213 1.84 14.88 -17.08
C THR A 213 2.75 13.84 -17.73
N ALA A 214 3.16 12.78 -17.02
CA ALA A 214 3.97 11.72 -17.60
C ALA A 214 3.22 11.04 -18.75
N ALA A 215 3.86 10.95 -19.92
CA ALA A 215 3.25 10.43 -21.13
C ALA A 215 3.32 8.90 -21.25
N THR A 216 3.51 8.16 -20.16
CA THR A 216 3.53 6.69 -20.15
C THR A 216 2.50 6.16 -19.16
N TYR A 217 2.01 4.94 -19.41
CA TYR A 217 1.16 4.22 -18.45
C TYR A 217 1.86 4.11 -17.07
N GLY A 218 1.06 4.08 -16.00
CA GLY A 218 1.53 3.82 -14.65
C GLY A 218 0.42 3.16 -13.82
N TRP A 219 0.81 2.33 -12.85
CA TRP A 219 -0.10 1.79 -11.86
C TRP A 219 -0.56 2.85 -10.87
N ASP A 220 -1.70 2.62 -10.20
CA ASP A 220 -2.28 3.56 -9.24
C ASP A 220 -1.30 3.97 -8.12
N ASN A 221 -0.53 3.01 -7.59
CA ASN A 221 0.48 3.24 -6.54
C ASN A 221 1.63 4.14 -6.99
N GLU A 222 1.84 4.37 -8.28
CA GLU A 222 2.89 5.24 -8.79
C GLU A 222 2.53 6.72 -8.61
N TYR A 223 1.24 7.04 -8.49
CA TYR A 223 0.72 8.40 -8.42
C TYR A 223 0.51 8.90 -6.98
N GLY A 224 0.24 10.19 -6.86
CA GLY A 224 0.35 10.95 -5.62
C GLY A 224 1.73 11.62 -5.52
N HIS A 225 1.97 12.38 -4.46
CA HIS A 225 3.22 13.15 -4.32
C HIS A 225 3.74 13.11 -2.89
N LYS A 226 5.03 12.81 -2.74
CA LYS A 226 5.69 12.79 -1.44
C LYS A 226 7.07 13.42 -1.52
N THR A 227 7.28 14.50 -0.79
CA THR A 227 8.61 15.13 -0.68
C THR A 227 9.38 14.53 0.48
N VAL A 228 10.61 14.09 0.21
CA VAL A 228 11.48 13.43 1.19
C VAL A 228 12.84 14.11 1.18
N ALA A 229 13.32 14.51 2.36
CA ALA A 229 14.69 14.96 2.56
C ALA A 229 15.58 13.74 2.81
N VAL A 230 16.53 13.50 1.91
CA VAL A 230 17.45 12.36 1.99
C VAL A 230 18.82 12.86 2.45
N PRO A 231 19.36 12.36 3.58
CA PRO A 231 20.71 12.73 4.02
C PRO A 231 21.78 12.16 3.08
N SER A 232 23.01 12.66 3.19
CA SER A 232 24.14 12.07 2.48
C SER A 232 24.41 10.64 2.97
N PHE A 233 24.85 9.78 2.06
CA PHE A 233 25.22 8.38 2.36
C PHE A 233 26.33 7.92 1.41
N LYS A 234 26.86 6.71 1.63
CA LYS A 234 27.71 6.05 0.63
C LYS A 234 27.01 4.82 0.08
N VAL A 235 27.17 4.56 -1.21
CA VAL A 235 26.49 3.48 -1.91
C VAL A 235 27.49 2.51 -2.51
N ALA A 236 27.20 1.21 -2.46
CA ALA A 236 28.03 0.21 -3.15
C ALA A 236 28.07 0.51 -4.64
N LYS A 237 29.26 0.44 -5.25
CA LYS A 237 29.49 0.74 -6.67
C LYS A 237 28.77 -0.26 -7.57
N HIS A 238 28.85 -1.53 -7.24
CA HIS A 238 28.18 -2.63 -7.94
C HIS A 238 27.06 -3.20 -7.07
N LEU A 239 26.12 -3.91 -7.69
CA LEU A 239 25.23 -4.83 -6.96
C LEU A 239 26.06 -5.88 -6.21
N VAL A 240 25.49 -6.45 -5.15
CA VAL A 240 26.17 -7.55 -4.43
C VAL A 240 26.29 -8.73 -5.37
N SER A 241 27.54 -9.16 -5.61
CA SER A 241 27.83 -10.27 -6.51
C SER A 241 27.66 -11.62 -5.81
N ASN A 242 27.52 -12.69 -6.58
CA ASN A 242 27.53 -14.07 -6.08
C ASN A 242 28.78 -14.35 -5.24
N GLY A 243 29.96 -13.92 -5.68
CA GLY A 243 31.20 -14.15 -4.92
C GLY A 243 31.27 -13.34 -3.62
N GLU A 244 30.71 -12.13 -3.62
CA GLU A 244 30.58 -11.33 -2.39
C GLU A 244 29.59 -11.99 -1.40
N PHE A 245 28.45 -12.49 -1.89
CA PHE A 245 27.47 -13.19 -1.07
C PHE A 245 27.95 -14.57 -0.61
N LEU A 246 28.75 -15.27 -1.41
CA LEU A 246 29.36 -16.55 -1.05
C LEU A 246 30.26 -16.41 0.18
N ALA A 247 30.89 -15.25 0.40
CA ALA A 247 31.63 -14.97 1.64
C ALA A 247 30.73 -14.97 2.88
N PHE A 248 29.50 -14.45 2.78
CA PHE A 248 28.50 -14.52 3.85
C PHE A 248 28.05 -15.95 4.12
N VAL A 249 27.75 -16.72 3.06
CA VAL A 249 27.40 -18.15 3.18
C VAL A 249 28.54 -18.92 3.86
N SER A 250 29.78 -18.72 3.39
CA SER A 250 30.97 -19.41 3.90
C SER A 250 31.32 -19.05 5.35
N ALA A 251 30.88 -17.87 5.82
CA ALA A 251 31.06 -17.42 7.19
C ALA A 251 29.97 -17.94 8.16
N GLY A 252 29.11 -18.87 7.73
CA GLY A 252 28.00 -19.39 8.53
C GLY A 252 26.81 -18.42 8.59
N GLY A 253 26.65 -17.53 7.61
CA GLY A 253 25.61 -16.49 7.63
C GLY A 253 24.17 -17.01 7.77
N TYR A 254 23.89 -18.21 7.27
CA TYR A 254 22.59 -18.88 7.41
C TYR A 254 22.42 -19.62 8.75
N ASP A 255 23.53 -19.90 9.45
CA ASP A 255 23.55 -20.63 10.72
C ASP A 255 23.46 -19.70 11.94
N GLU A 256 23.63 -18.39 11.75
CA GLU A 256 23.79 -17.37 12.79
C GLU A 256 22.53 -16.49 12.93
N PRO A 257 21.59 -16.79 13.86
CA PRO A 257 20.29 -16.11 13.94
C PRO A 257 20.39 -14.59 14.18
N ARG A 258 21.49 -14.14 14.77
CA ARG A 258 21.77 -12.73 15.09
C ARG A 258 21.84 -11.82 13.86
N PHE A 259 22.09 -12.37 12.67
CA PHE A 259 22.06 -11.59 11.43
C PHE A 259 20.64 -11.43 10.88
N TRP A 260 19.68 -12.24 11.33
CA TRP A 260 18.33 -12.29 10.77
C TRP A 260 17.35 -11.50 11.63
N THR A 261 16.41 -10.82 10.97
CA THR A 261 15.23 -10.25 11.64
C THR A 261 14.36 -11.37 12.21
N GLU A 262 13.41 -11.06 13.09
CA GLU A 262 12.47 -12.07 13.61
C GLU A 262 11.69 -12.77 12.48
N GLU A 263 11.25 -12.01 11.46
CA GLU A 263 10.64 -12.58 10.25
C GLU A 263 11.62 -13.50 9.50
N GLY A 264 12.88 -13.08 9.35
CA GLY A 264 13.94 -13.86 8.74
C GLY A 264 14.23 -15.18 9.46
N GLN A 265 14.27 -15.16 10.79
CA GLN A 265 14.49 -16.36 11.61
C GLN A 265 13.33 -17.36 11.47
N ARG A 266 12.08 -16.88 11.43
CA ARG A 266 10.91 -17.74 11.18
C ARG A 266 10.96 -18.35 9.77
N TRP A 267 11.33 -17.55 8.77
CA TRP A 267 11.48 -18.04 7.39
C TRP A 267 12.59 -19.10 7.27
N LEU A 268 13.77 -18.87 7.87
CA LEU A 268 14.84 -19.86 7.92
C LEU A 268 14.39 -21.15 8.61
N SER A 269 13.74 -21.04 9.76
CA SER A 269 13.23 -22.19 10.51
C SER A 269 12.21 -22.99 9.70
N TYR A 270 11.38 -22.33 8.89
CA TYR A 270 10.38 -22.97 8.06
C TYR A 270 10.99 -23.64 6.82
N THR A 271 11.89 -22.94 6.13
CA THR A 271 12.44 -23.39 4.84
C THR A 271 13.65 -24.31 4.97
N GLY A 272 14.41 -24.19 6.07
CA GLY A 272 15.71 -24.86 6.21
C GLY A 272 16.75 -24.39 5.20
N ALA A 273 16.62 -23.18 4.66
CA ALA A 273 17.53 -22.66 3.65
C ALA A 273 18.97 -22.52 4.21
N THR A 274 19.96 -22.90 3.41
CA THR A 274 21.40 -22.80 3.74
C THR A 274 22.19 -22.00 2.71
N MET A 275 21.54 -21.63 1.60
CA MET A 275 22.10 -20.86 0.49
C MET A 275 20.94 -20.27 -0.32
N PRO A 276 21.22 -19.30 -1.23
CA PRO A 276 20.21 -18.76 -2.14
C PRO A 276 19.46 -19.85 -2.91
N ARG A 277 18.16 -19.65 -3.14
CA ARG A 277 17.24 -20.65 -3.74
C ARG A 277 17.71 -21.24 -5.07
N PHE A 278 18.34 -20.43 -5.90
CA PHE A 278 18.80 -20.84 -7.23
C PHE A 278 20.26 -21.30 -7.26
N TRP A 279 20.88 -21.45 -6.10
CA TRP A 279 22.16 -22.13 -5.98
C TRP A 279 21.95 -23.61 -5.69
N THR A 280 22.87 -24.43 -6.17
CA THR A 280 23.01 -25.81 -5.70
C THR A 280 24.46 -26.09 -5.39
N HIS A 281 24.72 -27.02 -4.49
CA HIS A 281 26.07 -27.44 -4.14
C HIS A 281 26.22 -28.93 -4.45
N ARG A 282 27.07 -29.27 -5.42
CA ARG A 282 27.29 -30.66 -5.87
C ARG A 282 28.77 -30.88 -6.10
N ASN A 283 29.31 -32.01 -5.65
CA ASN A 283 30.72 -32.38 -5.81
C ASN A 283 31.73 -31.33 -5.28
N GLY A 284 31.36 -30.55 -4.26
CA GLY A 284 32.21 -29.51 -3.69
C GLY A 284 32.20 -28.18 -4.45
N GLU A 285 31.35 -28.03 -5.46
CA GLU A 285 31.21 -26.82 -6.26
C GLU A 285 29.80 -26.24 -6.14
N TYR A 286 29.74 -24.90 -6.10
CA TYR A 286 28.47 -24.17 -6.22
C TYR A 286 28.11 -23.99 -7.70
N MET A 287 26.84 -24.22 -8.00
CA MET A 287 26.24 -24.04 -9.32
C MET A 287 25.10 -23.04 -9.22
N GLN A 288 24.83 -22.31 -10.31
CA GLN A 288 23.66 -21.47 -10.45
C GLN A 288 22.67 -22.09 -11.43
N ARG A 289 21.41 -22.21 -11.00
CA ARG A 289 20.25 -22.49 -11.84
C ARG A 289 19.88 -21.20 -12.58
N ASN A 290 19.88 -21.19 -13.92
CA ASN A 290 19.26 -20.14 -14.75
C ASN A 290 17.91 -20.66 -15.28
N LEU A 291 17.20 -19.88 -16.12
CA LEU A 291 15.89 -20.29 -16.66
C LEU A 291 15.94 -21.67 -17.35
N LEU A 292 16.78 -21.82 -18.37
CA LEU A 292 16.85 -23.03 -19.21
C LEU A 292 18.14 -23.84 -19.05
N GLN A 293 19.03 -23.46 -18.14
CA GLN A 293 20.31 -24.17 -17.93
C GLN A 293 20.79 -24.09 -16.48
N GLU A 294 21.81 -24.88 -16.16
CA GLU A 294 22.66 -24.74 -14.97
C GLU A 294 24.08 -24.38 -15.44
N MET A 295 24.81 -23.63 -14.63
CA MET A 295 26.23 -23.29 -14.88
C MET A 295 27.01 -23.23 -13.57
N PRO A 296 28.35 -23.36 -13.59
CA PRO A 296 29.17 -23.06 -12.41
C PRO A 296 28.86 -21.66 -11.88
N LEU A 297 28.83 -21.49 -10.55
CA LEU A 297 28.41 -20.24 -9.92
C LEU A 297 29.23 -19.05 -10.46
N PRO A 298 28.62 -18.14 -11.26
CA PRO A 298 29.35 -17.03 -11.86
C PRO A 298 29.60 -15.96 -10.79
N GLN A 299 30.85 -15.85 -10.34
CA GLN A 299 31.20 -15.09 -9.14
C GLN A 299 30.92 -13.59 -9.28
N ASP A 300 31.01 -13.05 -10.49
CA ASP A 300 30.82 -11.64 -10.81
C ASP A 300 29.39 -11.26 -11.23
N TRP A 301 28.44 -12.19 -11.24
CA TRP A 301 27.02 -11.88 -11.48
C TRP A 301 26.35 -11.41 -10.19
N PRO A 302 25.26 -10.62 -10.24
CA PRO A 302 24.54 -10.25 -9.03
C PRO A 302 23.93 -11.50 -8.39
N VAL A 303 23.96 -11.54 -7.06
CA VAL A 303 23.24 -12.59 -6.32
C VAL A 303 21.73 -12.34 -6.41
N GLU A 304 20.96 -13.40 -6.64
CA GLU A 304 19.48 -13.36 -6.60
C GLU A 304 18.98 -13.98 -5.29
N VAL A 305 18.32 -13.18 -4.46
CA VAL A 305 17.88 -13.50 -3.09
C VAL A 305 16.55 -12.80 -2.76
N ASN A 306 15.85 -13.30 -1.74
CA ASN A 306 14.72 -12.58 -1.15
C ASN A 306 15.20 -11.43 -0.24
N TYR A 307 14.26 -10.61 0.24
CA TYR A 307 14.58 -9.46 1.10
C TYR A 307 15.22 -9.89 2.43
N LEU A 308 14.75 -10.99 3.02
CA LEU A 308 15.21 -11.47 4.34
C LEU A 308 16.69 -11.86 4.30
N GLU A 309 17.10 -12.57 3.24
CA GLU A 309 18.50 -12.91 2.95
C GLU A 309 19.35 -11.66 2.69
N ALA A 310 18.85 -10.71 1.88
CA ALA A 310 19.54 -9.45 1.60
C ALA A 310 19.76 -8.61 2.87
N LYS A 311 18.75 -8.55 3.75
CA LYS A 311 18.85 -7.87 5.04
C LYS A 311 19.83 -8.56 5.98
N ALA A 312 19.84 -9.90 6.01
CA ALA A 312 20.79 -10.67 6.82
C ALA A 312 22.24 -10.45 6.39
N PHE A 313 22.49 -10.42 5.08
CA PHE A 313 23.81 -10.06 4.54
C PHE A 313 24.22 -8.65 4.97
N CYS A 314 23.32 -7.66 4.89
CA CYS A 314 23.64 -6.29 5.30
C CYS A 314 23.99 -6.22 6.79
N ASN A 315 23.26 -6.95 7.65
CA ASN A 315 23.55 -7.01 9.09
C ASN A 315 24.91 -7.67 9.37
N TRP A 316 25.23 -8.76 8.67
CA TRP A 316 26.57 -9.38 8.75
C TRP A 316 27.67 -8.41 8.32
N LYS A 317 27.45 -7.71 7.20
CA LYS A 317 28.44 -6.76 6.67
C LYS A 317 28.63 -5.55 7.58
N ALA A 318 27.55 -5.06 8.20
CA ALA A 318 27.60 -4.00 9.21
C ALA A 318 28.47 -4.39 10.42
N GLU A 319 28.36 -5.65 10.87
CA GLU A 319 29.21 -6.16 11.93
C GLU A 319 30.68 -6.26 11.52
N GLN A 320 30.96 -6.74 10.30
CA GLN A 320 32.33 -6.85 9.79
C GLN A 320 33.00 -5.48 9.62
N SER A 321 32.25 -4.47 9.17
CA SER A 321 32.79 -3.13 8.94
C SER A 321 32.78 -2.25 10.19
N GLY A 322 31.94 -2.55 11.18
CA GLY A 322 31.65 -1.64 12.31
C GLY A 322 30.90 -0.37 11.88
N THR A 323 30.26 -0.38 10.70
CA THR A 323 29.50 0.75 10.15
C THR A 323 28.04 0.36 9.88
N HIS A 324 27.15 1.33 9.69
CA HIS A 324 25.73 1.04 9.46
C HIS A 324 25.49 0.67 7.99
N ILE A 325 25.59 -0.63 7.69
CA ILE A 325 25.27 -1.17 6.38
C ILE A 325 23.81 -1.62 6.33
N ARG A 326 23.08 -1.16 5.31
CA ARG A 326 21.67 -1.53 5.09
C ARG A 326 21.29 -1.46 3.60
N LEU A 327 20.08 -1.92 3.28
CA LEU A 327 19.50 -1.70 1.96
C LEU A 327 19.11 -0.20 1.82
N PRO A 328 19.06 0.36 0.60
CA PRO A 328 18.55 1.70 0.38
C PRO A 328 17.04 1.77 0.66
N THR A 329 16.54 2.95 0.98
CA THR A 329 15.12 3.30 0.87
C THR A 329 14.74 3.58 -0.60
N GLU A 330 13.44 3.63 -0.92
CA GLU A 330 12.95 4.07 -2.23
C GLU A 330 13.49 5.47 -2.59
N ALA A 331 13.54 6.39 -1.63
CA ALA A 331 14.04 7.74 -1.83
C ALA A 331 15.55 7.75 -2.13
N GLU A 332 16.36 7.02 -1.36
CA GLU A 332 17.81 6.91 -1.61
C GLU A 332 18.11 6.25 -2.97
N TRP A 333 17.37 5.20 -3.33
CA TRP A 333 17.48 4.60 -4.66
C TRP A 333 17.09 5.58 -5.77
N THR A 334 16.03 6.37 -5.55
CA THR A 334 15.56 7.39 -6.49
C THR A 334 16.59 8.48 -6.74
N LEU A 335 17.40 8.86 -5.73
CA LEU A 335 18.55 9.75 -5.96
C LEU A 335 19.56 9.17 -6.94
N LEU A 336 19.81 7.86 -6.89
CA LEU A 336 20.71 7.21 -7.85
C LEU A 336 20.07 7.22 -9.25
N ARG A 337 18.79 6.86 -9.34
CA ARG A 337 18.05 6.82 -10.60
C ARG A 337 17.94 8.19 -11.27
N ASN A 338 17.77 9.26 -10.49
CA ASN A 338 17.65 10.64 -10.99
C ASN A 338 18.93 11.19 -11.62
N ARG A 339 20.09 10.54 -11.43
CA ARG A 339 21.35 10.89 -12.11
C ARG A 339 21.40 10.40 -13.56
N LEU A 340 20.47 9.54 -13.98
CA LEU A 340 20.40 9.00 -15.33
C LEU A 340 19.36 9.76 -16.14
N ASP A 341 19.81 10.35 -17.25
CA ASP A 341 18.97 11.17 -18.14
C ASP A 341 18.11 10.34 -19.11
N VAL A 342 18.37 9.03 -19.20
CA VAL A 342 17.69 8.10 -20.11
C VAL A 342 16.65 7.30 -19.35
N ASP A 343 15.53 7.01 -20.01
CA ASP A 343 14.47 6.13 -19.52
C ASP A 343 13.75 5.44 -20.68
N GLN A 344 12.91 4.48 -20.36
CA GLN A 344 11.99 3.87 -21.32
C GLN A 344 10.81 4.81 -21.56
N PRO A 345 10.36 5.05 -22.82
CA PRO A 345 10.76 4.40 -24.07
C PRO A 345 11.87 5.12 -24.86
N ASP A 346 12.46 6.17 -24.31
CA ASP A 346 13.28 7.14 -25.06
C ASP A 346 14.71 6.65 -25.37
N TRP A 347 15.21 5.64 -24.66
CA TRP A 347 16.55 5.12 -24.94
C TRP A 347 16.64 4.43 -26.32
N LYS A 348 17.77 4.63 -27.01
CA LYS A 348 18.06 3.91 -28.26
C LYS A 348 18.46 2.47 -28.00
N THR A 349 19.29 2.28 -26.98
CA THR A 349 19.78 1.00 -26.47
C THR A 349 19.62 1.07 -24.96
N ALA A 350 19.07 0.02 -24.35
CA ALA A 350 18.88 -0.04 -22.91
C ALA A 350 20.20 0.25 -22.17
N PRO A 351 20.19 1.10 -21.12
CA PRO A 351 21.41 1.46 -20.38
C PRO A 351 21.89 0.35 -19.44
N GLY A 352 21.18 -0.76 -19.34
CA GLY A 352 21.46 -1.92 -18.50
C GLY A 352 20.80 -3.18 -19.06
N ASN A 353 21.04 -4.34 -18.44
CA ASN A 353 20.40 -5.60 -18.83
C ASN A 353 18.91 -5.59 -18.43
N ILE A 354 18.04 -5.02 -19.27
CA ILE A 354 16.61 -4.82 -19.02
C ILE A 354 15.84 -4.90 -20.34
N ASN A 355 14.52 -5.07 -20.28
CA ASN A 355 13.63 -5.04 -21.45
C ASN A 355 13.98 -6.12 -22.50
N LEU A 356 14.62 -7.21 -22.05
CA LEU A 356 15.12 -8.31 -22.89
C LEU A 356 16.02 -7.85 -24.06
N GLU A 357 16.73 -6.72 -23.91
CA GLU A 357 17.63 -6.19 -24.96
C GLU A 357 19.00 -6.89 -25.02
N TYR A 358 19.34 -7.71 -24.01
CA TYR A 358 20.67 -8.33 -23.88
C TYR A 358 20.62 -9.83 -23.60
N TYR A 359 20.27 -10.22 -22.37
CA TYR A 359 20.34 -11.62 -21.92
C TYR A 359 19.07 -12.01 -21.17
N ALA A 360 18.67 -13.28 -21.29
CA ALA A 360 17.62 -13.87 -20.47
C ALA A 360 18.19 -14.50 -19.17
N SER A 361 19.08 -13.75 -18.53
CA SER A 361 19.70 -14.05 -17.24
C SER A 361 20.36 -12.78 -16.70
N PRO A 362 20.84 -12.78 -15.44
CA PRO A 362 21.80 -11.79 -15.02
C PRO A 362 23.10 -11.87 -15.84
N CYS A 363 23.95 -10.85 -15.71
CA CYS A 363 25.28 -10.78 -16.31
C CYS A 363 26.28 -10.12 -15.33
N PRO A 364 27.59 -10.05 -15.66
CA PRO A 364 28.58 -9.46 -14.76
C PRO A 364 28.21 -8.06 -14.25
N VAL A 365 28.32 -7.82 -12.94
CA VAL A 365 27.91 -6.57 -12.25
C VAL A 365 28.75 -5.35 -12.63
N ASN A 366 29.80 -5.54 -13.42
CA ASN A 366 30.71 -4.50 -13.92
C ASN A 366 30.53 -4.25 -15.42
N ARG A 367 29.43 -4.73 -16.03
CA ARG A 367 29.17 -4.58 -17.47
C ARG A 367 28.55 -3.24 -17.84
N PHE A 368 27.54 -2.78 -17.09
CA PHE A 368 26.75 -1.60 -17.43
C PHE A 368 27.05 -0.42 -16.50
N GLU A 369 28.03 0.40 -16.89
CA GLU A 369 28.36 1.63 -16.15
C GLU A 369 27.30 2.71 -16.38
N GLN A 370 26.85 3.34 -15.29
CA GLN A 370 25.81 4.34 -15.21
C GLN A 370 26.25 5.45 -14.24
N ARG A 371 26.97 6.45 -14.78
CA ARG A 371 27.48 7.62 -14.02
C ARG A 371 28.36 7.21 -12.82
N GLY A 372 29.29 6.27 -13.03
CA GLY A 372 30.23 5.78 -12.01
C GLY A 372 29.70 4.67 -11.10
N LEU A 373 28.39 4.44 -11.10
CA LEU A 373 27.74 3.24 -10.55
C LEU A 373 27.52 2.22 -11.68
N PHE A 374 27.11 1.01 -11.32
CA PHE A 374 26.75 -0.04 -12.29
C PHE A 374 25.39 -0.60 -11.96
N ASP A 375 24.56 -0.94 -12.94
CA ASP A 375 23.25 -1.57 -12.74
C ASP A 375 22.35 -0.82 -11.75
N VAL A 376 22.21 0.51 -11.90
CA VAL A 376 21.12 1.26 -11.23
C VAL A 376 19.79 0.89 -11.88
N THR A 377 19.77 0.65 -13.19
CA THR A 377 18.64 0.05 -13.91
C THR A 377 19.04 -1.28 -14.53
N GLY A 378 18.19 -2.30 -14.41
CA GLY A 378 18.39 -3.62 -14.99
C GLY A 378 19.31 -4.54 -14.19
N ASN A 379 19.64 -5.66 -14.83
CA ASN A 379 20.29 -6.84 -14.30
C ASN A 379 19.37 -7.58 -13.32
N VAL A 380 19.13 -7.05 -12.13
CA VAL A 380 18.15 -7.59 -11.19
C VAL A 380 17.40 -6.46 -10.50
N TRP A 381 16.15 -6.73 -10.11
CA TRP A 381 15.44 -5.86 -9.18
C TRP A 381 16.26 -5.66 -7.91
N GLN A 382 16.20 -4.46 -7.33
CA GLN A 382 16.96 -4.11 -6.12
C GLN A 382 16.01 -3.95 -4.95
N TRP A 383 16.12 -4.84 -3.96
CA TRP A 383 15.37 -4.71 -2.70
C TRP A 383 15.67 -3.40 -1.99
N THR A 384 14.62 -2.76 -1.49
CA THR A 384 14.70 -1.57 -0.63
C THR A 384 14.15 -1.86 0.77
N GLU A 385 14.50 -1.04 1.76
CA GLU A 385 13.88 -1.13 3.09
C GLU A 385 12.47 -0.58 3.14
N THR A 386 12.06 0.18 2.13
CA THR A 386 10.76 0.87 2.10
C THR A 386 9.62 -0.13 1.90
N PRO A 387 8.73 -0.29 2.88
CA PRO A 387 7.47 -0.99 2.65
C PRO A 387 6.61 -0.22 1.66
N ILE A 388 5.81 -0.93 0.86
CA ILE A 388 4.89 -0.27 -0.08
C ILE A 388 3.74 0.41 0.67
N ASP A 389 3.42 1.61 0.22
CA ASP A 389 2.27 2.40 0.65
C ASP A 389 1.88 3.37 -0.49
N GLY A 390 0.64 3.85 -0.49
CA GLY A 390 0.15 4.87 -1.38
C GLY A 390 0.76 6.23 -1.05
N PHE A 391 1.23 6.98 -2.04
CA PHE A 391 1.64 8.37 -1.81
C PHE A 391 0.46 9.25 -1.36
N PRO A 392 0.69 10.38 -0.69
CA PRO A 392 -0.34 11.39 -0.50
C PRO A 392 -1.04 11.75 -1.82
N GLY A 393 -2.38 11.73 -1.85
CA GLY A 393 -3.15 11.87 -3.08
C GLY A 393 -3.19 10.60 -3.97
N PHE A 394 -2.86 9.44 -3.41
CA PHE A 394 -3.10 8.14 -4.05
C PHE A 394 -4.61 7.92 -4.26
N GLU A 395 -4.97 7.45 -5.45
CA GLU A 395 -6.34 7.11 -5.81
C GLU A 395 -6.36 5.72 -6.42
N VAL A 396 -7.19 4.84 -5.86
CA VAL A 396 -7.39 3.47 -6.34
C VAL A 396 -8.00 3.49 -7.74
N HIS A 397 -7.49 2.65 -8.65
CA HIS A 397 -8.10 2.53 -9.96
C HIS A 397 -9.46 1.80 -9.87
N PRO A 398 -10.58 2.37 -10.34
CA PRO A 398 -11.93 1.83 -10.08
C PRO A 398 -12.21 0.48 -10.75
N LEU A 399 -11.41 0.09 -11.74
CA LEU A 399 -11.52 -1.21 -12.42
C LEU A 399 -10.47 -2.23 -11.93
N TYR A 400 -9.56 -1.85 -11.03
CA TYR A 400 -8.57 -2.76 -10.47
C TYR A 400 -8.21 -2.31 -9.04
N ASP A 401 -9.18 -2.42 -8.15
CA ASP A 401 -9.15 -1.87 -6.80
C ASP A 401 -8.34 -2.68 -5.78
N ASP A 402 -8.06 -3.94 -6.12
CA ASP A 402 -7.29 -4.91 -5.36
C ASP A 402 -5.83 -5.05 -5.84
N PHE A 403 -5.35 -4.25 -6.81
CA PHE A 403 -3.96 -4.34 -7.27
C PHE A 403 -2.95 -3.89 -6.21
N SER A 404 -3.16 -2.69 -5.62
CA SER A 404 -2.19 -2.06 -4.72
C SER A 404 -2.60 -2.13 -3.25
N THR A 405 -3.88 -1.88 -2.94
CA THR A 405 -4.34 -1.70 -1.56
C THR A 405 -4.09 -2.91 -0.64
N PRO A 406 -4.18 -4.18 -1.09
CA PRO A 406 -3.88 -5.33 -0.22
C PRO A 406 -2.40 -5.42 0.18
N THR A 407 -1.50 -4.78 -0.57
CA THR A 407 -0.06 -4.77 -0.29
C THR A 407 0.35 -3.73 0.75
N PHE A 408 -0.53 -2.76 1.07
CA PHE A 408 -0.26 -1.68 2.03
C PHE A 408 -0.44 -2.15 3.48
N ASP A 409 0.20 -3.28 3.81
CA ASP A 409 0.08 -4.00 5.08
C ASP A 409 1.35 -3.93 5.94
N GLY A 410 2.37 -3.20 5.46
CA GLY A 410 3.68 -3.08 6.09
C GLY A 410 4.54 -4.35 6.04
N ARG A 411 4.13 -5.37 5.29
CA ARG A 411 4.84 -6.65 5.14
C ARG A 411 5.37 -6.89 3.71
N HIS A 412 5.05 -6.00 2.78
CA HIS A 412 5.59 -5.98 1.42
C HIS A 412 6.64 -4.89 1.31
N ASN A 413 7.77 -5.20 0.70
CA ASN A 413 8.83 -4.23 0.46
C ASN A 413 8.95 -3.91 -1.02
N LEU A 414 9.21 -2.64 -1.32
CA LEU A 414 9.46 -2.19 -2.67
C LEU A 414 10.78 -2.73 -3.19
N LEU A 415 10.76 -3.09 -4.46
CA LEU A 415 11.93 -3.38 -5.27
C LEU A 415 11.98 -2.42 -6.47
N LYS A 416 13.18 -1.99 -6.85
CA LYS A 416 13.37 -0.90 -7.83
C LYS A 416 14.38 -1.29 -8.91
N GLY A 417 14.23 -0.68 -10.09
CA GLY A 417 15.21 -0.72 -11.18
C GLY A 417 14.99 -1.72 -12.31
N GLY A 418 14.06 -2.67 -12.16
CA GLY A 418 13.82 -3.73 -13.14
C GLY A 418 14.90 -4.81 -13.15
N SER A 419 14.53 -6.02 -13.55
CA SER A 419 15.43 -7.14 -13.82
C SER A 419 15.71 -7.28 -15.32
N TRP A 420 16.53 -8.27 -15.67
CA TRP A 420 16.74 -8.71 -17.05
C TRP A 420 15.45 -9.16 -17.76
N MET A 421 14.44 -9.59 -17.01
CA MET A 421 13.13 -10.02 -17.55
C MET A 421 12.10 -8.87 -17.60
N SER A 422 12.28 -7.83 -16.80
CA SER A 422 11.36 -6.70 -16.72
C SER A 422 11.21 -5.97 -18.05
N THR A 423 9.97 -5.81 -18.50
CA THR A 423 9.63 -5.14 -19.77
C THR A 423 8.44 -4.19 -19.56
N GLY A 424 8.18 -3.28 -20.51
CA GLY A 424 7.05 -2.35 -20.37
C GLY A 424 7.21 -1.41 -19.17
N ASN A 425 6.16 -1.24 -18.37
CA ASN A 425 6.14 -0.40 -17.17
C ASN A 425 7.23 -0.80 -16.16
N GLU A 426 7.51 -2.10 -15.98
CA GLU A 426 8.55 -2.63 -15.07
C GLU A 426 9.94 -2.11 -15.42
N ALA A 427 10.16 -1.72 -16.68
CA ALA A 427 11.42 -1.16 -17.16
C ALA A 427 11.50 0.38 -17.08
N THR A 428 10.50 1.06 -16.51
CA THR A 428 10.46 2.52 -16.40
C THR A 428 10.96 3.01 -15.05
N ARG A 429 11.37 4.28 -14.95
CA ARG A 429 11.84 4.87 -13.68
C ARG A 429 10.79 4.93 -12.56
N TYR A 430 9.51 4.95 -12.93
CA TYR A 430 8.40 5.13 -11.99
C TYR A 430 7.88 3.82 -11.42
N ALA A 431 8.31 2.67 -11.99
CA ALA A 431 7.93 1.34 -11.55
C ALA A 431 8.00 1.18 -10.03
N ARG A 432 6.85 0.86 -9.41
CA ARG A 432 6.71 0.56 -7.98
C ARG A 432 6.07 -0.82 -7.85
N TYR A 433 6.92 -1.81 -7.60
CA TYR A 433 6.51 -3.18 -7.38
C TYR A 433 6.94 -3.61 -5.98
N ALA A 434 6.10 -4.38 -5.33
CA ALA A 434 6.35 -4.87 -3.99
C ALA A 434 5.87 -6.30 -3.85
N PHE A 435 6.61 -7.05 -3.05
CA PHE A 435 6.33 -8.45 -2.78
C PHE A 435 6.56 -8.75 -1.31
N ARG A 436 5.96 -9.85 -0.82
CA ARG A 436 6.30 -10.38 0.50
C ARG A 436 7.81 -10.63 0.55
N ARG A 437 8.42 -10.28 1.67
CA ARG A 437 9.88 -10.33 1.86
C ARG A 437 10.52 -11.70 1.66
N HIS A 438 9.73 -12.76 1.75
CA HIS A 438 10.18 -14.15 1.59
C HIS A 438 9.96 -14.70 0.17
N PHE A 439 9.24 -14.00 -0.72
CA PHE A 439 9.07 -14.45 -2.10
C PHE A 439 10.32 -14.21 -2.92
N PHE A 440 10.62 -15.17 -3.79
CA PHE A 440 11.69 -15.04 -4.77
C PHE A 440 11.18 -14.31 -6.01
N GLN A 441 12.01 -13.40 -6.50
CA GLN A 441 11.85 -12.68 -7.76
C GLN A 441 13.21 -12.71 -8.49
N HIS A 442 13.30 -12.14 -9.69
CA HIS A 442 14.59 -11.81 -10.31
C HIS A 442 15.23 -10.59 -9.60
N ALA A 443 15.44 -10.72 -8.30
CA ALA A 443 15.82 -9.67 -7.38
C ALA A 443 17.11 -10.00 -6.65
N GLY A 444 17.99 -9.01 -6.59
CA GLY A 444 19.15 -8.98 -5.72
C GLY A 444 19.11 -7.69 -4.91
N PHE A 445 20.27 -7.13 -4.61
CA PHE A 445 20.32 -5.90 -3.83
C PHE A 445 21.62 -5.13 -3.99
N ARG A 446 21.53 -3.86 -3.59
CA ARG A 446 22.65 -2.97 -3.33
C ARG A 446 22.60 -2.58 -1.87
N TYR A 447 23.75 -2.48 -1.22
CA TYR A 447 23.81 -1.93 0.13
C TYR A 447 24.35 -0.49 0.12
N ILE A 448 24.02 0.24 1.16
CA ILE A 448 24.55 1.56 1.47
C ILE A 448 25.18 1.57 2.86
N GLU A 449 26.06 2.54 3.09
CA GLU A 449 26.55 2.92 4.41
C GLU A 449 25.92 4.26 4.79
N SER A 450 25.27 4.31 5.95
CA SER A 450 24.64 5.52 6.49
C SER A 450 25.33 5.98 7.79
N ASP A 451 25.28 7.28 8.05
CA ASP A 451 25.75 7.85 9.32
C ASP A 451 24.77 7.57 10.47
N SER A 452 23.52 7.20 10.16
CA SER A 452 22.48 6.84 11.13
C SER A 452 22.16 5.36 11.09
N LYS A 453 21.90 4.78 12.27
CA LYS A 453 21.31 3.44 12.41
C LYS A 453 19.82 3.45 12.05
N GLU A 454 19.15 4.58 12.23
CA GLU A 454 17.73 4.72 11.95
C GLU A 454 17.49 4.81 10.45
N VAL A 455 16.53 4.03 9.98
CA VAL A 455 16.07 4.07 8.61
C VAL A 455 15.02 5.18 8.54
N PRO A 456 15.21 6.23 7.70
CA PRO A 456 14.25 7.31 7.57
C PRO A 456 13.02 6.80 6.81
N MET A 457 12.13 6.08 7.51
CA MET A 457 10.88 5.57 6.96
C MET A 457 9.71 6.19 7.72
N ASP A 458 8.72 6.64 6.97
CA ASP A 458 7.43 6.97 7.56
C ASP A 458 6.71 5.70 8.01
N VAL A 459 5.89 5.83 9.05
CA VAL A 459 4.99 4.77 9.48
C VAL A 459 4.03 4.46 8.32
N VAL A 460 3.94 3.19 7.93
CA VAL A 460 2.99 2.74 6.90
C VAL A 460 1.58 3.10 7.38
N ASN A 461 0.86 3.89 6.59
CA ASN A 461 -0.50 4.28 6.95
C ASN A 461 -1.46 3.21 6.43
N THR A 462 -1.53 2.09 7.15
CA THR A 462 -2.49 1.02 6.88
C THR A 462 -3.90 1.57 6.94
N TYR A 463 -4.74 1.26 5.95
CA TYR A 463 -6.16 1.57 6.00
C TYR A 463 -6.78 0.97 7.27
N GLU A 464 -7.51 1.79 8.02
CA GLU A 464 -8.38 1.28 9.08
C GLU A 464 -9.55 0.51 8.43
N THR A 465 -9.73 -0.73 8.89
CA THR A 465 -10.74 -1.67 8.37
C THR A 465 -11.76 -2.07 9.44
N ASP A 466 -11.56 -1.64 10.70
CA ASP A 466 -12.59 -1.76 11.73
C ASP A 466 -13.82 -0.95 11.33
N GLU A 467 -14.92 -1.64 11.07
CA GLU A 467 -16.17 -1.05 10.56
C GLU A 467 -16.63 0.14 11.41
N LEU A 468 -16.60 0.01 12.73
CA LEU A 468 -17.11 1.06 13.61
C LEU A 468 -16.18 2.29 13.60
N VAL A 469 -14.87 2.08 13.54
CA VAL A 469 -13.91 3.18 13.46
C VAL A 469 -13.99 3.88 12.10
N ALA A 470 -14.09 3.12 11.00
CA ALA A 470 -14.27 3.67 9.65
C ALA A 470 -15.56 4.50 9.53
N GLN A 471 -16.67 4.04 10.14
CA GLN A 471 -17.91 4.82 10.21
C GLN A 471 -17.74 6.13 10.98
N TYR A 472 -16.97 6.15 12.07
CA TYR A 472 -16.68 7.38 12.83
C TYR A 472 -15.72 8.31 12.08
N LEU A 473 -14.74 7.77 11.36
CA LEU A 473 -13.87 8.54 10.48
C LEU A 473 -14.66 9.19 9.34
N GLU A 474 -15.57 8.45 8.69
CA GLU A 474 -16.49 9.02 7.71
C GLU A 474 -17.42 10.07 8.34
N PHE A 475 -17.98 9.78 9.51
CA PHE A 475 -18.86 10.70 10.23
C PHE A 475 -18.15 12.02 10.59
N HIS A 476 -16.87 11.96 10.93
CA HIS A 476 -16.09 13.12 11.36
C HIS A 476 -15.37 13.85 10.22
N TYR A 477 -14.90 13.14 9.20
CA TYR A 477 -14.00 13.66 8.16
C TYR A 477 -14.50 13.46 6.73
N GLY A 478 -15.48 12.58 6.53
CA GLY A 478 -16.04 12.23 5.23
C GLY A 478 -17.06 13.22 4.67
N ASP A 479 -17.91 12.72 3.77
CA ASP A 479 -18.80 13.55 2.97
C ASP A 479 -20.02 14.04 3.77
N HIS A 480 -20.67 15.09 3.26
CA HIS A 480 -21.95 15.55 3.78
C HIS A 480 -23.10 14.80 3.10
N TYR A 481 -24.04 14.32 3.92
CA TYR A 481 -25.19 13.55 3.45
C TYR A 481 -26.50 14.27 3.72
N PHE A 482 -27.42 14.24 2.74
CA PHE A 482 -28.77 14.79 2.85
C PHE A 482 -28.85 16.28 3.24
N GLY A 483 -27.80 17.06 2.95
CA GLY A 483 -27.72 18.46 3.34
C GLY A 483 -27.53 18.69 4.85
N VAL A 484 -27.21 17.64 5.61
CA VAL A 484 -26.90 17.74 7.04
C VAL A 484 -25.43 18.19 7.21
N PRO A 485 -25.16 19.29 7.95
CA PRO A 485 -23.79 19.72 8.23
C PRO A 485 -22.98 18.66 8.99
N ASN A 486 -21.65 18.70 8.84
CA ASN A 486 -20.77 17.81 9.62
C ASN A 486 -20.92 18.11 11.12
N TYR A 487 -21.14 17.05 11.91
CA TYR A 487 -21.61 17.17 13.28
C TYR A 487 -20.63 17.86 14.24
N PRO A 488 -19.35 17.47 14.33
CA PRO A 488 -18.37 18.21 15.14
C PRO A 488 -18.28 19.70 14.77
N VAL A 489 -18.28 20.01 13.48
CA VAL A 489 -18.22 21.41 12.99
C VAL A 489 -19.49 22.18 13.39
N ALA A 490 -20.67 21.60 13.18
CA ALA A 490 -21.94 22.21 13.56
C ALA A 490 -22.03 22.46 15.07
N CYS A 491 -21.56 21.51 15.89
CA CYS A 491 -21.52 21.66 17.34
C CYS A 491 -20.67 22.85 17.77
N VAL A 492 -19.45 22.98 17.23
CA VAL A 492 -18.55 24.09 17.57
C VAL A 492 -19.11 25.43 17.10
N GLN A 493 -19.75 25.49 15.93
CA GLN A 493 -20.38 26.71 15.44
C GLN A 493 -21.54 27.15 16.34
N VAL A 494 -22.43 26.22 16.69
CA VAL A 494 -23.59 26.51 17.55
C VAL A 494 -23.16 26.90 18.95
N LEU A 495 -22.21 26.17 19.57
CA LEU A 495 -21.76 26.53 20.91
C LEU A 495 -21.13 27.93 20.93
N LEU A 496 -20.31 28.29 19.95
CA LEU A 496 -19.69 29.62 19.90
C LEU A 496 -20.72 30.74 19.70
N ALA A 497 -21.80 30.48 18.96
CA ALA A 497 -22.89 31.43 18.80
C ALA A 497 -23.70 31.62 20.10
N GLN A 498 -23.86 30.57 20.90
CA GLN A 498 -24.56 30.61 22.18
C GLN A 498 -23.68 31.12 23.34
N THR A 499 -22.37 31.20 23.15
CA THR A 499 -21.41 31.67 24.16
C THR A 499 -20.52 32.82 23.64
N PRO A 500 -21.09 34.01 23.34
CA PRO A 500 -20.34 35.13 22.76
C PRO A 500 -19.21 35.64 23.67
N ASP A 501 -19.38 35.52 24.98
CA ASP A 501 -18.43 35.98 26.00
C ASP A 501 -17.44 34.89 26.46
N LEU A 502 -17.38 33.75 25.75
CA LEU A 502 -16.50 32.63 26.10
C LEU A 502 -15.02 33.02 26.03
N ASN A 503 -14.31 32.87 27.15
CA ASN A 503 -12.85 32.95 27.16
C ASN A 503 -12.26 31.79 26.35
N ARG A 504 -11.23 32.05 25.54
CA ARG A 504 -10.68 31.08 24.57
C ARG A 504 -9.25 30.66 24.91
N GLY A 505 -8.97 30.44 26.19
CA GLY A 505 -7.68 29.96 26.68
C GLY A 505 -7.53 28.46 26.44
N ARG A 506 -8.24 27.65 27.23
CA ARG A 506 -8.17 26.18 27.18
C ARG A 506 -9.55 25.57 26.97
N ALA A 507 -9.64 24.62 26.03
CA ALA A 507 -10.81 23.76 25.87
C ALA A 507 -10.47 22.30 26.18
N LEU A 508 -11.45 21.57 26.67
CA LEU A 508 -11.42 20.11 26.80
C LEU A 508 -12.50 19.52 25.90
N ASP A 509 -12.09 18.69 24.95
CA ASP A 509 -12.97 17.84 24.14
C ASP A 509 -12.99 16.44 24.79
N LEU A 510 -14.02 16.16 25.59
CA LEU A 510 -14.14 14.94 26.37
C LEU A 510 -15.10 13.97 25.66
N GLY A 511 -14.63 12.75 25.39
CA GLY A 511 -15.26 11.86 24.41
C GLY A 511 -14.90 12.21 22.97
N CYS A 512 -13.64 12.61 22.72
CA CYS A 512 -13.26 13.19 21.42
C CYS A 512 -13.33 12.21 20.23
N SER A 513 -13.45 10.90 20.48
CA SER A 513 -13.43 9.86 19.46
C SER A 513 -12.23 10.03 18.51
N VAL A 514 -12.46 10.17 17.21
CA VAL A 514 -11.42 10.38 16.17
C VAL A 514 -10.95 11.83 16.03
N GLY A 515 -11.39 12.75 16.91
CA GLY A 515 -10.72 14.03 17.17
C GLY A 515 -11.17 15.27 16.38
N ARG A 516 -12.15 15.18 15.47
CA ARG A 516 -12.56 16.33 14.62
C ARG A 516 -13.00 17.57 15.42
N ALA A 517 -13.73 17.39 16.52
CA ALA A 517 -14.14 18.52 17.37
C ALA A 517 -12.93 19.22 17.99
N SER A 518 -11.91 18.45 18.43
CA SER A 518 -10.65 18.99 18.92
C SER A 518 -9.95 19.89 17.89
N PHE A 519 -9.89 19.46 16.63
CA PHE A 519 -9.32 20.26 15.53
C PHE A 519 -10.14 21.53 15.25
N GLU A 520 -11.47 21.43 15.27
CA GLU A 520 -12.33 22.61 15.07
C GLU A 520 -12.20 23.61 16.22
N LEU A 521 -12.13 23.14 17.47
CA LEU A 521 -11.89 23.98 18.65
C LEU A 521 -10.51 24.66 18.60
N ALA A 522 -9.47 23.98 18.09
CA ALA A 522 -8.12 24.52 18.00
C ALA A 522 -8.00 25.76 17.08
N ARG A 523 -8.99 26.00 16.21
CA ARG A 523 -9.11 27.26 15.47
C ARG A 523 -9.32 28.46 16.38
N TYR A 524 -10.01 28.26 17.50
CA TYR A 524 -10.49 29.32 18.37
C TYR A 524 -9.76 29.38 19.70
N PHE A 525 -9.30 28.24 20.23
CA PHE A 525 -8.63 28.12 21.51
C PHE A 525 -7.11 28.08 21.37
N LYS A 526 -6.40 28.53 22.42
CA LYS A 526 -4.94 28.48 22.46
C LYS A 526 -4.42 27.05 22.68
N GLN A 527 -5.16 26.26 23.45
CA GLN A 527 -4.86 24.85 23.74
C GLN A 527 -6.17 24.06 23.81
N VAL A 528 -6.16 22.85 23.25
CA VAL A 528 -7.24 21.88 23.33
C VAL A 528 -6.69 20.56 23.84
N ASP A 529 -7.29 20.02 24.89
CA ASP A 529 -7.02 18.65 25.31
C ASP A 529 -8.16 17.76 24.78
N GLY A 530 -7.84 16.75 23.97
CA GLY A 530 -8.79 15.76 23.47
C GLY A 530 -8.66 14.47 24.27
N ILE A 531 -9.74 14.02 24.91
CA ILE A 531 -9.72 12.82 25.76
C ILE A 531 -10.81 11.85 25.33
N ASP A 532 -10.45 10.58 25.20
CA ASP A 532 -11.40 9.48 24.95
C ASP A 532 -11.00 8.25 25.77
N PHE A 533 -11.99 7.45 26.15
CA PHE A 533 -11.76 6.21 26.89
C PHE A 533 -11.15 5.12 25.98
N SER A 534 -11.52 5.11 24.70
CA SER A 534 -11.11 4.09 23.74
C SER A 534 -9.79 4.45 23.06
N ALA A 535 -8.75 3.66 23.34
CA ALA A 535 -7.49 3.71 22.60
C ALA A 535 -7.71 3.56 21.09
N ARG A 536 -8.66 2.70 20.69
CA ARG A 536 -8.97 2.38 19.29
C ARG A 536 -9.48 3.59 18.50
N PHE A 537 -10.25 4.48 19.11
CA PHE A 537 -10.74 5.70 18.42
C PHE A 537 -9.72 6.84 18.51
N ILE A 538 -9.18 7.10 19.71
CA ILE A 538 -8.30 8.27 19.91
C ILE A 538 -6.95 8.17 19.19
N GLN A 539 -6.47 6.96 18.92
CA GLN A 539 -5.26 6.76 18.13
C GLN A 539 -5.36 7.44 16.75
N HIS A 540 -6.56 7.57 16.18
CA HIS A 540 -6.77 8.23 14.89
C HIS A 540 -6.62 9.75 14.99
N GLY A 541 -7.04 10.35 16.11
CA GLY A 541 -6.73 11.76 16.39
C GLY A 541 -5.22 11.99 16.53
N PHE A 542 -4.53 11.08 17.22
CA PHE A 542 -3.07 11.12 17.36
C PHE A 542 -2.35 10.93 16.01
N GLN A 543 -2.73 9.91 15.24
CA GLN A 543 -2.14 9.65 13.92
C GLN A 543 -2.36 10.83 12.97
N LEU A 544 -3.57 11.40 12.94
CA LEU A 544 -3.88 12.55 12.10
C LEU A 544 -3.08 13.80 12.52
N LYS A 545 -2.81 13.98 13.82
CA LYS A 545 -1.92 15.04 14.34
C LYS A 545 -0.48 14.86 13.83
N GLU A 546 0.05 13.64 13.89
CA GLU A 546 1.45 13.36 13.53
C GLU A 546 1.70 13.31 12.02
N SER A 547 0.80 12.69 11.25
CA SER A 547 0.97 12.46 9.82
C SER A 547 0.31 13.53 8.93
N GLY A 548 -0.64 14.29 9.48
CA GLY A 548 -1.49 15.22 8.73
C GLY A 548 -2.59 14.55 7.88
N GLN A 549 -2.68 13.21 7.86
CA GLN A 549 -3.68 12.47 7.08
C GLN A 549 -4.14 11.17 7.74
N THR A 550 -5.39 10.76 7.49
CA THR A 550 -5.94 9.46 7.91
C THR A 550 -6.57 8.74 6.71
N ARG A 551 -6.48 7.41 6.70
CA ARG A 551 -6.97 6.54 5.64
C ARG A 551 -7.86 5.45 6.23
N PHE A 552 -9.04 5.25 5.63
CA PHE A 552 -10.00 4.26 6.10
C PHE A 552 -10.79 3.64 4.96
N ALA A 553 -11.24 2.40 5.14
CA ALA A 553 -12.09 1.68 4.20
C ALA A 553 -13.51 1.64 4.76
N ILE A 554 -14.46 2.31 4.10
CA ILE A 554 -15.87 2.29 4.50
C ILE A 554 -16.66 1.25 3.70
N PRO A 555 -17.47 0.39 4.33
CA PRO A 555 -18.32 -0.54 3.59
C PRO A 555 -19.23 0.15 2.57
N THR A 556 -19.41 -0.49 1.42
CA THR A 556 -20.35 -0.06 0.38
C THR A 556 -21.50 -1.04 0.21
N GLU A 557 -21.20 -2.33 0.08
CA GLU A 557 -22.16 -3.44 -0.05
C GLU A 557 -21.45 -4.79 0.20
N GLY A 558 -21.97 -5.63 1.11
CA GLY A 558 -21.36 -6.92 1.41
C GLY A 558 -19.91 -6.75 1.90
N GLU A 559 -18.97 -7.45 1.25
CA GLU A 559 -17.53 -7.35 1.50
C GLU A 559 -16.86 -6.17 0.75
N LEU A 560 -17.60 -5.47 -0.12
CA LEU A 560 -17.07 -4.36 -0.91
C LEU A 560 -16.90 -3.12 -0.05
N VAL A 561 -15.74 -2.49 -0.14
CA VAL A 561 -15.40 -1.25 0.58
C VAL A 561 -15.04 -0.13 -0.39
N GLU A 562 -15.10 1.10 0.09
CA GLU A 562 -14.62 2.31 -0.56
C GLU A 562 -13.47 2.87 0.29
N PHE A 563 -12.30 3.02 -0.31
CA PHE A 563 -11.13 3.58 0.35
C PHE A 563 -11.15 5.10 0.32
N LYS A 564 -10.99 5.74 1.48
CA LYS A 564 -11.00 7.20 1.63
C LYS A 564 -9.75 7.69 2.36
N GLU A 565 -9.30 8.87 1.99
CA GLU A 565 -8.25 9.65 2.67
C GLU A 565 -8.86 10.97 3.14
N SER A 566 -8.43 11.45 4.30
CA SER A 566 -8.78 12.79 4.81
C SER A 566 -7.53 13.49 5.33
N ARG A 567 -7.34 14.74 4.91
CA ARG A 567 -6.12 15.51 5.19
C ARG A 567 -6.42 16.80 5.94
N LEU A 568 -5.55 17.16 6.88
CA LEU A 568 -5.73 18.36 7.72
C LEU A 568 -5.63 19.66 6.91
N ASP A 569 -4.81 19.70 5.87
CA ASP A 569 -4.65 20.87 5.01
C ASP A 569 -5.91 21.18 4.20
N GLU A 570 -6.51 20.17 3.58
CA GLU A 570 -7.77 20.27 2.82
C GLU A 570 -8.95 20.69 3.69
N LEU A 571 -8.98 20.25 4.95
CA LEU A 571 -10.03 20.60 5.90
C LEU A 571 -9.82 21.99 6.55
N GLY A 572 -8.73 22.68 6.22
CA GLY A 572 -8.41 24.00 6.76
C GLY A 572 -7.95 23.96 8.22
N TYR A 573 -7.24 22.90 8.61
CA TYR A 573 -6.64 22.72 9.94
C TYR A 573 -5.10 22.73 9.91
N ALA A 574 -4.49 23.12 8.79
CA ALA A 574 -3.05 23.25 8.65
C ALA A 574 -2.44 24.09 9.78
N GLY A 575 -1.44 23.54 10.47
CA GLY A 575 -0.72 24.20 11.57
C GLY A 575 -1.48 24.31 12.90
N LEU A 576 -2.62 23.64 13.05
CA LEU A 576 -3.36 23.60 14.33
C LEU A 576 -2.99 22.41 15.22
N ALA A 577 -2.32 21.40 14.66
CA ALA A 577 -1.94 20.15 15.33
C ALA A 577 -1.19 20.39 16.65
N ASP A 578 -0.28 21.37 16.70
CA ASP A 578 0.53 21.69 17.88
C ASP A 578 -0.27 22.27 19.06
N ARG A 579 -1.53 22.67 18.83
CA ARG A 579 -2.42 23.20 19.88
C ARG A 579 -3.24 22.11 20.56
N ILE A 580 -3.10 20.86 20.14
CA ILE A 580 -3.98 19.76 20.52
C ILE A 580 -3.18 18.67 21.21
N ASP A 581 -3.59 18.26 22.40
CA ASP A 581 -3.05 17.09 23.09
C ASP A 581 -4.11 16.00 23.21
N PHE A 582 -3.92 14.89 22.49
CA PHE A 582 -4.75 13.71 22.61
C PHE A 582 -4.25 12.79 23.72
N VAL A 583 -5.15 12.40 24.64
CA VAL A 583 -4.83 11.52 25.76
C VAL A 583 -5.95 10.51 26.00
N GLN A 584 -5.62 9.22 26.08
CA GLN A 584 -6.59 8.23 26.55
C GLN A 584 -6.93 8.46 28.03
N GLY A 585 -8.21 8.57 28.36
CA GLY A 585 -8.65 8.86 29.73
C GLY A 585 -10.12 8.54 29.97
N ASP A 586 -10.46 8.31 31.24
CA ASP A 586 -11.82 8.04 31.69
C ASP A 586 -12.50 9.34 32.13
N ALA A 587 -13.59 9.73 31.47
CA ALA A 587 -14.38 10.90 31.81
C ALA A 587 -14.96 10.85 33.23
N CYS A 588 -15.25 9.66 33.75
CA CYS A 588 -15.75 9.46 35.11
C CYS A 588 -14.61 9.39 36.16
N ASN A 589 -13.34 9.39 35.73
CA ASN A 589 -12.17 9.31 36.60
C ASN A 589 -10.96 10.07 36.00
N LEU A 590 -11.15 11.36 35.72
CA LEU A 590 -10.11 12.19 35.11
C LEU A 590 -8.97 12.49 36.10
N LYS A 591 -7.72 12.36 35.63
CA LYS A 591 -6.52 12.69 36.40
C LYS A 591 -6.55 14.15 36.91
N PRO A 592 -6.02 14.46 38.10
CA PRO A 592 -6.05 15.82 38.68
C PRO A 592 -5.45 16.93 37.81
N ARG A 593 -4.54 16.59 36.89
CA ARG A 593 -3.88 17.55 35.99
C ARG A 593 -4.82 18.25 35.00
N PHE A 594 -5.96 17.66 34.69
CA PHE A 594 -6.94 18.24 33.77
C PHE A 594 -7.80 19.23 34.55
N THR A 595 -7.48 20.52 34.48
CA THR A 595 -8.21 21.61 35.15
C THR A 595 -7.91 22.94 34.46
N GLY A 596 -8.64 23.99 34.79
CA GLY A 596 -8.44 25.33 34.26
C GLY A 596 -8.99 25.53 32.85
N TYR A 597 -10.06 24.82 32.50
CA TYR A 597 -10.71 24.94 31.19
C TYR A 597 -11.73 26.06 31.17
N ASP A 598 -11.77 26.81 30.07
CA ASP A 598 -12.83 27.79 29.80
C ASP A 598 -14.06 27.12 29.16
N LEU A 599 -13.84 26.00 28.46
CA LEU A 599 -14.85 25.19 27.81
C LEU A 599 -14.58 23.69 28.06
N ILE A 600 -15.61 22.94 28.43
CA ILE A 600 -15.64 21.48 28.33
C ILE A 600 -16.76 21.12 27.36
N PHE A 601 -16.39 20.52 26.23
CA PHE A 601 -17.30 20.01 25.22
C PHE A 601 -17.39 18.48 25.34
N CYS A 602 -18.60 17.94 25.36
CA CYS A 602 -18.86 16.51 25.43
C CYS A 602 -19.82 16.10 24.31
N GLY A 603 -19.24 15.74 23.18
CA GLY A 603 -19.96 15.34 21.97
C GLY A 603 -20.49 13.91 22.03
N ASN A 604 -21.81 13.69 22.09
CA ASN A 604 -22.44 12.36 22.13
C ASN A 604 -21.86 11.42 23.22
N LEU A 605 -21.51 12.00 24.38
CA LEU A 605 -20.78 11.28 25.44
C LEU A 605 -21.69 10.68 26.52
N ILE A 606 -22.66 11.43 27.02
CA ILE A 606 -23.27 11.14 28.34
C ILE A 606 -24.02 9.81 28.38
N ASP A 607 -24.59 9.36 27.26
CA ASP A 607 -25.27 8.06 27.11
C ASP A 607 -24.31 6.92 26.74
N ARG A 608 -22.99 7.15 26.86
CA ARG A 608 -21.91 6.18 26.70
C ARG A 608 -21.03 6.03 27.94
N LEU A 609 -21.32 6.78 29.02
CA LEU A 609 -20.60 6.69 30.30
C LEU A 609 -21.19 5.59 31.19
N TYR A 610 -20.35 4.89 31.95
CA TYR A 610 -20.83 3.89 32.91
C TYR A 610 -21.49 4.51 34.15
N ASP A 611 -21.10 5.74 34.52
CA ASP A 611 -21.72 6.50 35.63
C ASP A 611 -21.79 8.00 35.27
N PRO A 612 -22.75 8.41 34.41
CA PRO A 612 -22.86 9.79 33.95
C PRO A 612 -23.16 10.77 35.08
N ALA A 613 -23.84 10.33 36.16
CA ALA A 613 -24.09 11.18 37.32
C ALA A 613 -22.81 11.54 38.07
N LEU A 614 -21.88 10.57 38.23
CA LEU A 614 -20.57 10.82 38.83
C LEU A 614 -19.79 11.88 38.04
N PHE A 615 -19.76 11.75 36.71
CA PHE A 615 -19.14 12.73 35.82
C PHE A 615 -19.72 14.14 36.03
N LEU A 616 -21.06 14.29 35.97
CA LEU A 616 -21.71 15.61 36.08
C LEU A 616 -21.49 16.28 37.44
N ILE A 617 -21.37 15.50 38.51
CA ILE A 617 -21.08 16.06 39.84
C ILE A 617 -19.65 16.62 39.92
N GLN A 618 -18.69 16.03 39.22
CA GLN A 618 -17.26 16.39 39.33
C GLN A 618 -16.78 17.37 38.26
N VAL A 619 -17.45 17.45 37.10
CA VAL A 619 -16.98 18.21 35.94
C VAL A 619 -16.75 19.70 36.21
N HIS A 620 -17.50 20.29 37.14
CA HIS A 620 -17.33 21.69 37.53
C HIS A 620 -15.95 22.02 38.13
N GLU A 621 -15.27 21.05 38.76
CA GLU A 621 -13.94 21.23 39.36
C GLU A 621 -12.84 21.43 38.30
N ARG A 622 -13.18 21.20 37.04
CA ARG A 622 -12.29 21.27 35.89
C ARG A 622 -12.41 22.60 35.14
N LEU A 623 -13.49 23.35 35.37
CA LEU A 623 -13.79 24.63 34.73
C LEU A 623 -13.26 25.82 35.54
N ASN A 624 -12.85 26.86 34.82
CA ASN A 624 -12.67 28.20 35.39
C ASN A 624 -14.04 28.81 35.75
N ALA A 625 -14.06 29.77 36.68
CA ALA A 625 -15.27 30.53 37.01
C ALA A 625 -15.84 31.20 35.74
N GLY A 626 -17.15 31.07 35.52
CA GLY A 626 -17.81 31.55 34.31
C GLY A 626 -17.56 30.71 33.04
N GLY A 627 -16.82 29.60 33.14
CA GLY A 627 -16.61 28.65 32.05
C GLY A 627 -17.87 27.85 31.69
N TYR A 628 -17.82 27.16 30.55
CA TYR A 628 -18.99 26.51 29.96
C TYR A 628 -18.82 24.99 29.85
N LEU A 629 -19.88 24.26 30.20
CA LEU A 629 -20.06 22.84 29.91
C LEU A 629 -21.09 22.70 28.79
N VAL A 630 -20.71 22.06 27.70
CA VAL A 630 -21.57 21.80 26.54
C VAL A 630 -21.74 20.30 26.37
N LEU A 631 -22.98 19.83 26.44
CA LEU A 631 -23.31 18.41 26.32
C LEU A 631 -24.19 18.22 25.09
N THR A 632 -23.88 17.21 24.29
CA THR A 632 -24.77 16.75 23.21
C THR A 632 -25.04 15.26 23.36
N SER A 633 -26.26 14.81 23.10
CA SER A 633 -26.58 13.38 23.03
C SER A 633 -27.95 13.14 22.38
N PRO A 634 -28.13 12.03 21.64
CA PRO A 634 -29.44 11.59 21.15
C PRO A 634 -30.27 10.87 22.23
N TYR A 635 -29.73 10.71 23.46
CA TYR A 635 -30.37 10.04 24.59
C TYR A 635 -30.76 8.58 24.32
N THR A 636 -29.91 7.86 23.60
CA THR A 636 -30.20 6.49 23.14
C THR A 636 -30.13 5.43 24.24
N TRP A 637 -29.56 5.76 25.40
CA TRP A 637 -29.43 4.93 26.61
C TRP A 637 -29.47 3.42 26.38
N LEU A 638 -28.29 2.80 26.32
CA LEU A 638 -28.15 1.35 26.16
C LEU A 638 -27.48 0.75 27.40
N GLU A 639 -28.01 -0.37 27.88
CA GLU A 639 -27.49 -1.05 29.08
C GLU A 639 -26.06 -1.58 28.90
N ASP A 640 -25.61 -1.76 27.65
CA ASP A 640 -24.24 -2.14 27.29
C ASP A 640 -23.21 -1.07 27.68
N TYR A 641 -23.62 0.20 27.78
CA TYR A 641 -22.74 1.31 28.18
C TYR A 641 -23.04 1.80 29.60
N THR A 642 -24.32 1.97 29.93
CA THR A 642 -24.74 2.52 31.21
C THR A 642 -25.79 1.59 31.84
N PRO A 643 -25.52 1.00 33.02
CA PRO A 643 -26.54 0.22 33.73
C PRO A 643 -27.81 1.03 33.90
N LYS A 644 -28.99 0.43 33.70
CA LYS A 644 -30.28 1.17 33.74
C LYS A 644 -30.51 1.97 35.02
N ALA A 645 -30.01 1.47 36.15
CA ALA A 645 -30.06 2.16 37.45
C ALA A 645 -29.23 3.47 37.51
N ARG A 646 -28.38 3.71 36.51
CA ARG A 646 -27.48 4.86 36.37
C ARG A 646 -27.87 5.78 35.21
N TRP A 647 -28.98 5.52 34.52
CA TRP A 647 -29.49 6.43 33.51
C TRP A 647 -29.92 7.75 34.15
N LEU A 648 -29.53 8.87 33.55
CA LEU A 648 -29.93 10.20 34.03
C LEU A 648 -31.43 10.46 33.80
N GLY A 649 -32.02 9.83 32.79
CA GLY A 649 -33.42 9.98 32.43
C GLY A 649 -33.83 8.95 31.39
N GLY A 650 -34.93 9.20 30.67
CA GLY A 650 -35.53 8.17 29.79
C GLY A 650 -36.20 7.05 30.58
N ILE A 651 -36.59 7.34 31.83
CA ILE A 651 -37.17 6.39 32.77
C ILE A 651 -38.51 6.89 33.31
N LYS A 652 -39.21 6.01 34.03
CA LYS A 652 -40.43 6.34 34.77
C LYS A 652 -40.10 6.50 36.25
N VAL A 653 -40.47 7.63 36.84
CA VAL A 653 -40.33 7.89 38.28
C VAL A 653 -41.73 8.12 38.84
N ASN A 654 -42.18 7.26 39.75
CA ASN A 654 -43.54 7.29 40.33
C ASN A 654 -44.68 7.32 39.28
N GLY A 655 -44.46 6.69 38.12
CA GLY A 655 -45.43 6.66 37.00
C GLY A 655 -45.29 7.80 35.98
N GLU A 656 -44.61 8.89 36.35
CA GLU A 656 -44.39 10.05 35.49
C GLU A 656 -43.15 9.88 34.60
N ASN A 657 -43.15 10.54 33.44
CA ASN A 657 -41.98 10.59 32.56
C ASN A 657 -40.89 11.44 33.20
N PHE A 658 -39.68 10.91 33.26
CA PHE A 658 -38.49 11.66 33.66
C PHE A 658 -37.49 11.65 32.50
N THR A 659 -37.36 12.79 31.81
CA THR A 659 -36.53 12.90 30.59
C THR A 659 -35.04 13.03 30.95
N THR A 660 -34.15 12.78 29.99
CA THR A 660 -32.71 13.02 30.21
C THR A 660 -32.43 14.47 30.54
N LEU A 661 -33.15 15.42 29.92
CA LEU A 661 -33.04 16.85 30.24
C LEU A 661 -33.44 17.17 31.69
N ASP A 662 -34.48 16.51 32.23
CA ASP A 662 -34.85 16.64 33.64
C ASP A 662 -33.73 16.13 34.55
N GLY A 663 -33.11 15.00 34.19
CA GLY A 663 -31.93 14.46 34.87
C GLY A 663 -30.73 15.40 34.85
N LEU A 664 -30.43 15.99 33.69
CA LEU A 664 -29.36 16.99 33.53
C LEU A 664 -29.63 18.22 34.40
N LYS A 665 -30.86 18.74 34.39
CA LYS A 665 -31.27 19.87 35.25
C LYS A 665 -31.10 19.51 36.73
N ALA A 666 -31.58 18.34 37.15
CA ALA A 666 -31.44 17.89 38.53
C ALA A 666 -29.97 17.77 38.98
N ALA A 667 -29.08 17.32 38.09
CA ALA A 667 -27.66 17.15 38.41
C ALA A 667 -26.86 18.47 38.38
N LEU A 668 -27.22 19.42 37.52
CA LEU A 668 -26.38 20.59 37.22
C LEU A 668 -26.90 21.92 37.80
N ILE A 669 -28.21 22.07 38.04
CA ILE A 669 -28.81 23.40 38.31
C ILE A 669 -28.29 24.09 39.56
N ASP A 670 -27.76 23.35 40.55
CA ASP A 670 -27.19 23.96 41.75
C ASP A 670 -25.91 24.75 41.45
N ARG A 671 -25.09 24.25 40.52
CA ARG A 671 -23.77 24.81 40.19
C ARG A 671 -23.72 25.53 38.84
N PHE A 672 -24.66 25.22 37.95
CA PHE A 672 -24.68 25.75 36.59
C PHE A 672 -25.99 26.48 36.28
N THR A 673 -25.92 27.36 35.29
CA THR A 673 -27.08 27.99 34.66
C THR A 673 -27.22 27.46 33.24
N LEU A 674 -28.38 26.90 32.88
CA LEU A 674 -28.68 26.53 31.49
C LEU A 674 -28.86 27.81 30.67
N VAL A 675 -27.99 28.04 29.70
CA VAL A 675 -27.97 29.25 28.86
C VAL A 675 -28.34 28.99 27.41
N GLY A 676 -28.39 27.73 26.99
CA GLY A 676 -28.72 27.36 25.62
C GLY A 676 -29.18 25.92 25.47
N GLN A 677 -30.08 25.68 24.51
CA GLN A 677 -30.61 24.37 24.15
C GLN A 677 -30.97 24.35 22.67
N GLN A 678 -30.52 23.35 21.92
CA GLN A 678 -30.79 23.22 20.48
C GLN A 678 -30.58 21.79 19.98
N ASP A 679 -31.40 21.32 19.05
CA ASP A 679 -31.15 20.07 18.34
C ASP A 679 -30.09 20.22 17.24
N ILE A 680 -29.14 19.30 17.20
CA ILE A 680 -28.10 19.20 16.17
C ILE A 680 -28.32 17.91 15.37
N PRO A 681 -28.72 18.00 14.08
CA PRO A 681 -28.84 16.82 13.24
C PRO A 681 -27.48 16.26 12.87
N PHE A 682 -27.40 14.94 12.71
CA PHE A 682 -26.20 14.26 12.26
C PHE A 682 -26.50 12.98 11.49
N VAL A 683 -25.57 12.58 10.62
CA VAL A 683 -25.68 11.38 9.78
C VAL A 683 -24.44 10.52 9.94
N ILE A 684 -24.64 9.24 10.27
CA ILE A 684 -23.59 8.21 10.20
C ILE A 684 -23.89 7.34 8.99
N ARG A 685 -22.93 7.24 8.06
CA ARG A 685 -23.01 6.32 6.93
C ARG A 685 -22.56 4.94 7.38
N GLU A 686 -23.41 3.92 7.23
CA GLU A 686 -23.04 2.51 7.49
C GLU A 686 -22.58 1.83 6.20
N THR A 687 -23.32 2.03 5.10
CA THR A 687 -22.96 1.53 3.77
C THR A 687 -23.30 2.56 2.69
N ARG A 688 -23.03 2.29 1.40
CA ARG A 688 -23.44 3.19 0.31
C ARG A 688 -24.96 3.43 0.27
N ARG A 689 -25.75 2.52 0.85
CA ARG A 689 -27.23 2.55 0.82
C ARG A 689 -27.88 2.55 2.21
N LYS A 690 -27.12 2.52 3.30
CA LYS A 690 -27.63 2.51 4.69
C LYS A 690 -27.01 3.67 5.48
N PHE A 691 -27.87 4.51 6.04
CA PHE A 691 -27.50 5.69 6.81
C PHE A 691 -28.34 5.78 8.09
N GLN A 692 -27.72 6.22 9.18
CA GLN A 692 -28.41 6.60 10.41
C GLN A 692 -28.52 8.11 10.47
N HIS A 693 -29.75 8.63 10.44
CA HIS A 693 -30.02 10.07 10.61
C HIS A 693 -30.60 10.30 12.02
N SER A 694 -29.89 11.08 12.83
CA SER A 694 -30.19 11.28 14.25
C SER A 694 -30.21 12.75 14.62
N LEU A 695 -30.87 13.08 15.75
CA LEU A 695 -30.85 14.40 16.37
C LEU A 695 -30.19 14.26 17.75
N ALA A 696 -29.14 15.04 18.01
CA ALA A 696 -28.59 15.18 19.34
C ALA A 696 -29.11 16.47 19.98
N GLU A 697 -29.68 16.39 21.17
CA GLU A 697 -30.01 17.60 21.93
C GLU A 697 -28.72 18.17 22.52
N MET A 698 -28.36 19.38 22.11
CA MET A 698 -27.29 20.19 22.71
C MET A 698 -27.84 20.99 23.87
N THR A 699 -27.14 20.97 25.00
CA THR A 699 -27.37 21.86 26.14
C THR A 699 -26.09 22.58 26.53
N VAL A 700 -26.20 23.88 26.80
CA VAL A 700 -25.08 24.77 27.14
C VAL A 700 -25.26 25.29 28.56
N TRP A 701 -24.28 25.03 29.42
CA TRP A 701 -24.35 25.31 30.85
C TRP A 701 -23.18 26.20 31.27
N GLN A 702 -23.47 27.35 31.87
CA GLN A 702 -22.45 28.25 32.41
C GLN A 702 -22.25 28.00 33.91
N LEU A 703 -21.01 27.86 34.35
CA LEU A 703 -20.67 27.71 35.76
C LEU A 703 -20.94 29.02 36.52
N LYS A 704 -21.67 28.92 37.65
CA LYS A 704 -22.07 30.05 38.51
C LYS A 704 -20.91 30.72 39.25
#